data_AF-A0A2J6PG80-F1
#
_entry.id   AF-A0A2J6PG80-F1
#
_cell.length_a   1.000
_cell.length_b   1.000
_cell.length_c   1.000
_cell.angle_alpha   90.00
_cell.angle_beta   90.00
_cell.angle_gamma   90.00
#
_symmetry.space_group_name_H-M   'P 1'
#
loop_
_entity.id
_entity.type
_entity.pdbx_description
1 polymer ?
#
loop_
_entity_poly.entity_id
_entity_poly.type
_entity_poly.pdbx_seq_one_letter_code
_entity_poly.pdbx_strand_id
1 'polypeptide(L)'
;MVKNGVNSLRSSTSNLSLRPQPPSSDVNISAAAARQQIADLEARIAQLQARDNLVPAPPSPESVRESTVHVSYPEEEEDEIKGMTMKYNRADGINYVREAPSTTSKPYLQSPALPPAPAHWARQYFAQPIAPHHSHPYGGMPAPFGGLYPTTEPASHANERKPEKSLFEKYNESLQEQHNKPKGSLITKGLVREGNVLKSPEAYTQPFCDFLTDNPTVWHTVNYFETKLEKAGFKKLSERKTWDDEVKPGGKYFVSRNGSSLIAFMVGGGYKAGNGVAMIAGHVDALTARLKPVSNKRNAAGYVQLGVAPYAGALNPTWWDRDLGVGGRVLVKDSTGKITTKLVKLGWPIARIPTLAPHFGIGMFGSNNAETQAVPIIGLDNADTHSEEEFKNLTLGGEGTFAATQPPKLVRTIANELGIQDYSSIVNWELELFDTQPAQIGGLDKEFIFAGRIDDKLCSWSAIESLLASAAAPTSEDDGIVKLVGVFDDEEIGSLLRQGARGNFLPGTIERIVECAKGGSGANLLSQTYANSFLISADVIHAVNPNFLGSYLEGHAPRLNVGLVISADSNGHMTTDSVSTAVLTRIAEKSDSRLQLFMIRNDSRSGGTVGPMLSSAMGVRAIDAGIPQLSMHSIRATTGALDPGLGVNVFKGFFDNFESVDKEFE
;
A
#
# COMPACT_ATOMS: atom_id res chain seq x y z
N MET A 1 66.20 18.70 8.01
CA MET A 1 66.44 19.43 9.28
C MET A 1 65.61 18.74 10.35
N VAL A 2 66.23 18.14 11.39
CA VAL A 2 66.42 18.76 12.73
C VAL A 2 65.07 18.97 13.43
N LYS A 3 64.76 18.38 14.60
CA LYS A 3 65.51 17.53 15.54
C LYS A 3 64.50 16.87 16.52
N ASN A 4 64.89 15.73 17.11
CA ASN A 4 64.71 15.29 18.50
C ASN A 4 63.32 15.38 19.22
N GLY A 5 63.00 14.52 20.18
CA GLY A 5 63.91 13.62 20.90
C GLY A 5 63.24 12.51 21.70
N VAL A 6 64.11 11.69 22.29
CA VAL A 6 63.82 10.45 23.01
C VAL A 6 64.18 10.64 24.48
N ASN A 7 63.33 10.18 25.40
CA ASN A 7 63.68 9.39 26.62
C ASN A 7 62.45 9.27 27.55
N SER A 8 62.00 8.07 27.97
CA SER A 8 62.57 7.15 28.99
C SER A 8 62.26 7.62 30.44
N LEU A 9 61.84 6.83 31.44
CA LEU A 9 61.99 5.38 31.77
C LEU A 9 60.90 4.92 32.77
N ARG A 10 60.52 3.61 32.71
CA ARG A 10 60.19 2.66 33.82
C ARG A 10 59.01 3.03 34.78
N SER A 11 58.31 2.09 35.41
CA SER A 11 58.65 0.70 35.80
C SER A 11 57.44 -0.26 35.90
N SER A 12 57.68 -1.57 35.64
CA SER A 12 57.02 -2.77 36.22
C SER A 12 55.48 -2.85 36.28
N THR A 13 54.82 -3.91 35.79
CA THR A 13 55.08 -5.33 36.14
C THR A 13 54.79 -6.36 35.03
N SER A 14 55.46 -7.51 35.18
CA SER A 14 55.20 -8.88 34.66
C SER A 14 53.74 -9.38 34.77
N ASN A 15 53.25 -10.45 34.09
CA ASN A 15 53.80 -11.38 33.09
C ASN A 15 52.66 -12.18 32.40
N LEU A 16 52.95 -12.77 31.23
CA LEU A 16 52.31 -13.92 30.55
C LEU A 16 50.82 -14.30 30.84
N SER A 17 50.01 -14.38 29.78
CA SER A 17 49.54 -15.70 29.29
C SER A 17 49.03 -15.69 27.83
N LEU A 18 49.63 -16.58 27.03
CA LEU A 18 49.02 -17.52 26.06
C LEU A 18 47.92 -17.05 25.09
N ARG A 19 48.29 -17.00 23.79
CA ARG A 19 47.36 -17.10 22.65
C ARG A 19 46.77 -18.53 22.56
N PRO A 20 45.51 -18.71 22.15
CA PRO A 20 45.02 -20.00 21.67
C PRO A 20 45.63 -20.35 20.31
N GLN A 21 46.25 -21.53 20.20
CA GLN A 21 46.46 -22.20 18.92
C GLN A 21 45.15 -22.90 18.51
N PRO A 22 44.81 -23.00 17.21
CA PRO A 22 43.68 -23.82 16.77
C PRO A 22 44.02 -25.32 16.93
N PRO A 23 43.08 -26.17 17.34
CA PRO A 23 43.33 -27.61 17.46
C PRO A 23 43.34 -28.27 16.07
N SER A 24 44.45 -28.91 15.74
CA SER A 24 44.55 -29.86 14.63
C SER A 24 44.37 -31.30 15.14
N SER A 25 43.22 -31.91 14.92
CA SER A 25 43.09 -33.38 14.85
C SER A 25 41.75 -33.79 14.27
N ASP A 26 41.76 -34.73 13.33
CA ASP A 26 40.57 -35.42 12.84
C ASP A 26 39.78 -36.05 14.00
N VAL A 27 38.54 -35.61 14.21
CA VAL A 27 37.60 -36.31 15.09
C VAL A 27 36.66 -37.12 14.22
N ASN A 28 37.08 -38.35 13.93
CA ASN A 28 36.26 -39.32 13.23
C ASN A 28 35.18 -39.85 14.19
N ILE A 29 34.11 -39.07 14.39
CA ILE A 29 32.97 -39.44 15.24
C ILE A 29 32.32 -40.68 14.64
N SER A 30 32.46 -41.82 15.31
CA SER A 30 31.83 -43.06 14.83
C SER A 30 30.31 -42.89 14.77
N ALA A 31 29.68 -43.53 13.78
CA ALA A 31 28.22 -43.46 13.62
C ALA A 31 27.44 -43.93 14.87
N ALA A 32 28.07 -44.70 15.76
CA ALA A 32 27.52 -45.07 17.06
C ALA A 32 27.48 -43.89 18.05
N ALA A 33 28.54 -43.07 18.12
CA ALA A 33 28.58 -41.90 19.00
C ALA A 33 27.58 -40.82 18.56
N ALA A 34 27.42 -40.60 17.26
CA ALA A 34 26.40 -39.70 16.72
C ALA A 34 24.96 -40.18 17.04
N ARG A 35 24.69 -41.49 16.90
CA ARG A 35 23.40 -42.10 17.28
C ARG A 35 23.11 -41.97 18.78
N GLN A 36 24.12 -42.13 19.63
CA GLN A 36 23.97 -41.95 21.08
C GLN A 36 23.60 -40.50 21.44
N GLN A 37 24.24 -39.50 20.81
CA GLN A 37 23.92 -38.09 21.02
C GLN A 37 22.51 -37.71 20.52
N ILE A 38 22.04 -38.31 19.43
CA ILE A 38 20.67 -38.13 18.94
C ILE A 38 19.67 -38.75 19.93
N ALA A 39 19.90 -39.97 20.41
CA ALA A 39 19.03 -40.63 21.39
C ALA A 39 18.96 -39.86 22.72
N ASP A 40 20.08 -39.31 23.21
CA ASP A 40 20.11 -38.46 24.40
C ASP A 40 19.33 -37.15 24.20
N LEU A 41 19.36 -36.56 23.00
CA LEU A 41 18.57 -35.37 22.65
C LEU A 41 17.07 -35.69 22.58
N GLU A 42 16.69 -36.79 21.93
CA GLU A 42 15.29 -37.25 21.83
C GLU A 42 14.70 -37.55 23.21
N ALA A 43 15.45 -38.23 24.09
CA ALA A 43 15.04 -38.48 25.48
C ALA A 43 14.83 -37.18 26.28
N ARG A 44 15.65 -36.16 26.01
CA ARG A 44 15.58 -34.84 26.68
C ARG A 44 14.41 -34.00 26.17
N ILE A 45 14.09 -34.10 24.87
CA ILE A 45 12.87 -33.52 24.28
C ILE A 45 11.62 -34.20 24.86
N ALA A 46 11.61 -35.53 24.98
CA ALA A 46 10.52 -36.27 25.60
C ALA A 46 10.31 -35.88 27.09
N GLN A 47 11.38 -35.65 27.86
CA GLN A 47 11.27 -35.15 29.24
C GLN A 47 10.72 -33.72 29.33
N LEU A 48 10.99 -32.86 28.35
CA LEU A 48 10.42 -31.51 28.30
C LEU A 48 8.94 -31.55 27.91
N GLN A 49 8.57 -32.34 26.91
CA GLN A 49 7.18 -32.55 26.50
C GLN A 49 6.33 -33.24 27.60
N ALA A 50 6.95 -34.07 28.45
CA ALA A 50 6.30 -34.63 29.62
C ALA A 50 6.10 -33.61 30.76
N ARG A 51 6.89 -32.52 30.81
CA ARG A 51 6.72 -31.43 31.78
C ARG A 51 5.62 -30.45 31.39
N ASP A 52 5.44 -30.18 30.10
CA ASP A 52 4.42 -29.23 29.60
C ASP A 52 2.97 -29.80 29.69
N ASN A 53 2.80 -31.08 30.01
CA ASN A 53 1.49 -31.73 30.19
C ASN A 53 0.96 -31.74 31.64
N LEU A 54 1.52 -30.92 32.54
CA LEU A 54 1.01 -30.74 33.92
C LEU A 54 0.24 -29.42 34.08
N VAL A 55 -1.04 -29.43 33.69
CA VAL A 55 -1.99 -28.36 34.05
C VAL A 55 -2.51 -28.60 35.47
N PRO A 56 -2.35 -27.66 36.42
CA PRO A 56 -2.96 -27.77 37.75
C PRO A 56 -4.48 -27.54 37.68
N ALA A 57 -5.24 -28.27 38.50
CA ALA A 57 -6.69 -28.13 38.59
C ALA A 57 -7.12 -26.78 39.20
N PRO A 58 -8.29 -26.23 38.83
CA PRO A 58 -8.79 -24.99 39.41
C PRO A 58 -9.21 -25.19 40.88
N PRO A 59 -9.05 -24.17 41.75
CA PRO A 59 -9.47 -24.25 43.15
C PRO A 59 -11.00 -24.21 43.32
N SER A 60 -11.49 -24.86 44.36
CA SER A 60 -12.90 -24.83 44.78
C SER A 60 -13.30 -23.50 45.43
N PRO A 61 -14.57 -23.06 45.31
CA PRO A 61 -15.02 -21.80 45.89
C PRO A 61 -15.41 -21.95 47.36
N GLU A 62 -14.61 -21.43 48.31
CA GLU A 62 -15.11 -21.18 49.67
C GLU A 62 -14.33 -20.09 50.45
N SER A 63 -15.08 -19.20 51.10
CA SER A 63 -14.68 -18.21 52.12
C SER A 63 -13.58 -17.17 51.77
N VAL A 64 -14.01 -15.99 51.33
CA VAL A 64 -13.23 -14.75 51.56
C VAL A 64 -13.54 -14.25 52.98
N ARG A 65 -12.51 -14.13 53.82
CA ARG A 65 -12.57 -13.29 55.03
C ARG A 65 -11.98 -11.92 54.69
N GLU A 66 -12.64 -10.87 55.19
CA GLU A 66 -12.17 -9.50 55.06
C GLU A 66 -10.86 -9.29 55.84
N SER A 67 -9.95 -8.51 55.26
CA SER A 67 -8.86 -7.86 56.00
C SER A 67 -8.69 -6.43 55.49
N THR A 68 -9.24 -5.49 56.27
CA THR A 68 -9.23 -4.06 56.00
C THR A 68 -7.82 -3.48 56.11
N VAL A 69 -7.41 -2.66 55.14
CA VAL A 69 -6.24 -1.78 55.26
C VAL A 69 -6.73 -0.33 55.18
N HIS A 70 -6.59 0.41 56.27
CA HIS A 70 -6.91 1.83 56.31
C HIS A 70 -5.87 2.65 55.54
N VAL A 71 -6.36 3.55 54.68
CA VAL A 71 -5.66 4.78 54.28
C VAL A 71 -6.65 5.93 54.41
N SER A 72 -6.29 6.97 55.15
CA SER A 72 -7.13 8.11 55.49
C SER A 72 -6.92 9.29 54.54
N TYR A 73 -7.99 10.05 54.32
CA TYR A 73 -7.96 11.41 53.76
C TYR A 73 -8.78 12.35 54.67
N PRO A 74 -8.53 13.68 54.67
CA PRO A 74 -9.07 14.59 55.68
C PRO A 74 -10.54 14.94 55.47
N GLU A 75 -11.20 15.33 56.56
CA GLU A 75 -12.57 15.87 56.59
C GLU A 75 -12.59 17.36 56.21
N GLU A 76 -13.55 17.78 55.37
CA GLU A 76 -14.06 19.16 55.34
C GLU A 76 -15.60 19.14 55.26
N GLU A 77 -16.19 19.67 56.33
CA GLU A 77 -17.53 20.23 56.59
C GLU A 77 -18.75 19.89 55.69
N GLU A 78 -19.80 19.35 56.32
CA GLU A 78 -21.19 19.40 55.83
C GLU A 78 -21.79 20.81 56.02
N ASP A 79 -22.62 21.27 55.07
CA ASP A 79 -23.47 22.45 55.27
C ASP A 79 -24.90 22.23 54.69
N GLU A 80 -25.88 22.98 55.22
CA GLU A 80 -27.28 22.53 55.32
C GLU A 80 -28.19 22.66 54.07
N ILE A 81 -29.03 21.63 53.87
CA ILE A 81 -30.49 21.66 53.61
C ILE A 81 -31.07 22.75 52.66
N LYS A 82 -31.64 22.33 51.51
CA LYS A 82 -33.08 22.53 51.15
C LYS A 82 -33.51 21.89 49.82
N GLY A 83 -34.47 20.98 49.91
CA GLY A 83 -34.94 20.18 48.79
C GLY A 83 -35.94 20.83 47.82
N MET A 84 -36.36 20.02 46.85
CA MET A 84 -37.64 20.19 46.18
C MET A 84 -38.18 18.84 45.71
N THR A 85 -39.39 18.50 46.16
CA THR A 85 -40.08 17.26 45.77
C THR A 85 -40.86 17.47 44.47
N MET A 86 -40.64 16.62 43.46
CA MET A 86 -41.61 16.43 42.37
C MET A 86 -41.90 14.96 42.15
N LYS A 87 -43.20 14.62 42.15
CA LYS A 87 -43.72 13.26 42.01
C LYS A 87 -43.79 12.90 40.52
N TYR A 88 -43.59 11.62 40.20
CA TYR A 88 -44.18 11.02 39.00
C TYR A 88 -45.04 9.81 39.37
N ASN A 89 -46.19 9.69 38.70
CA ASN A 89 -47.23 8.71 39.01
C ASN A 89 -46.88 7.29 38.59
N ARG A 90 -47.53 6.32 39.24
CA ARG A 90 -47.40 4.88 38.98
C ARG A 90 -48.78 4.29 38.70
N ALA A 91 -49.01 3.87 37.46
CA ALA A 91 -50.09 3.03 36.94
C ALA A 91 -49.68 2.66 35.50
N ASP A 92 -49.79 1.44 34.98
CA ASP A 92 -50.42 0.22 35.48
C ASP A 92 -49.44 -0.96 35.50
N GLY A 93 -49.83 -2.07 36.13
CA GLY A 93 -49.06 -3.32 36.09
C GLY A 93 -49.84 -4.47 35.46
N ILE A 94 -49.12 -5.54 35.11
CA ILE A 94 -49.53 -6.95 35.23
C ILE A 94 -48.24 -7.79 35.19
N ASN A 95 -48.12 -8.75 36.13
CA ASN A 95 -46.98 -9.66 36.22
C ASN A 95 -47.17 -10.88 35.31
N TYR A 96 -46.06 -11.43 34.80
CA TYR A 96 -45.93 -12.89 34.72
C TYR A 96 -44.51 -13.34 35.10
N VAL A 97 -44.46 -14.50 35.75
CA VAL A 97 -43.29 -15.10 36.41
C VAL A 97 -42.24 -15.55 35.39
N ARG A 98 -40.95 -15.43 35.75
CA ARG A 98 -39.86 -16.10 35.03
C ARG A 98 -39.07 -16.99 35.98
N GLU A 99 -39.30 -18.30 35.87
CA GLU A 99 -38.41 -19.31 36.44
C GLU A 99 -37.10 -19.36 35.64
N ALA A 100 -35.99 -19.64 36.33
CA ALA A 100 -34.69 -19.84 35.71
C ALA A 100 -34.36 -21.34 35.61
N PRO A 101 -33.89 -21.84 34.46
CA PRO A 101 -33.17 -23.09 34.39
C PRO A 101 -31.65 -22.87 34.31
N SER A 102 -30.93 -23.68 35.07
CA SER A 102 -29.47 -23.82 35.01
C SER A 102 -29.02 -24.54 33.73
N THR A 103 -27.80 -24.26 33.27
CA THR A 103 -27.03 -25.22 32.45
C THR A 103 -25.56 -25.20 32.85
N THR A 104 -25.03 -26.39 33.10
CA THR A 104 -23.63 -26.68 33.39
C THR A 104 -22.83 -26.88 32.11
N SER A 105 -21.59 -26.37 32.08
CA SER A 105 -20.67 -26.56 30.95
C SER A 105 -19.69 -27.72 31.22
N LYS A 106 -19.59 -28.64 30.27
CA LYS A 106 -18.40 -29.48 30.04
C LYS A 106 -18.14 -29.61 28.53
N PRO A 107 -16.87 -29.65 28.10
CA PRO A 107 -16.51 -29.64 26.69
C PRO A 107 -16.49 -31.06 26.09
N TYR A 108 -16.73 -31.17 24.78
CA TYR A 108 -16.38 -32.36 24.00
C TYR A 108 -15.87 -32.01 22.62
N LEU A 109 -14.89 -32.78 22.14
CA LEU A 109 -14.39 -32.74 20.78
C LEU A 109 -15.42 -33.29 19.78
N GLN A 110 -15.33 -32.79 18.54
CA GLN A 110 -15.42 -33.47 17.24
C GLN A 110 -16.26 -32.68 16.22
N SER A 111 -15.64 -32.35 15.09
CA SER A 111 -16.31 -31.75 13.93
C SER A 111 -17.27 -32.74 13.27
N PRO A 112 -18.52 -32.36 12.97
CA PRO A 112 -19.35 -33.08 12.02
C PRO A 112 -18.94 -32.70 10.59
N ALA A 113 -18.74 -33.69 9.73
CA ALA A 113 -18.62 -33.46 8.30
C ALA A 113 -19.96 -32.97 7.72
N LEU A 114 -19.91 -32.02 6.78
CA LEU A 114 -21.09 -31.59 6.01
C LEU A 114 -21.57 -32.73 5.09
N PRO A 115 -22.88 -33.01 5.01
CA PRO A 115 -23.42 -33.97 4.05
C PRO A 115 -23.40 -33.39 2.62
N PRO A 116 -23.18 -34.21 1.57
CA PRO A 116 -23.23 -33.74 0.19
C PRO A 116 -24.66 -33.42 -0.25
N ALA A 117 -24.81 -32.36 -1.06
CA ALA A 117 -26.10 -32.00 -1.66
C ALA A 117 -26.57 -33.08 -2.67
N PRO A 118 -27.89 -33.37 -2.76
CA PRO A 118 -28.38 -34.44 -3.62
C PRO A 118 -28.41 -34.05 -5.10
N ALA A 119 -27.85 -34.90 -5.96
CA ALA A 119 -27.90 -34.77 -7.41
C ALA A 119 -29.08 -35.55 -8.00
N HIS A 120 -30.12 -34.86 -8.47
CA HIS A 120 -31.24 -35.47 -9.19
C HIS A 120 -31.79 -34.59 -10.32
N TRP A 121 -31.20 -34.71 -11.52
CA TRP A 121 -31.95 -34.64 -12.79
C TRP A 121 -31.22 -35.42 -13.89
N ALA A 122 -31.68 -36.65 -14.15
CA ALA A 122 -31.32 -37.41 -15.34
C ALA A 122 -32.40 -38.43 -15.68
N ARG A 123 -32.56 -38.71 -16.98
CA ARG A 123 -33.54 -39.57 -17.69
C ARG A 123 -34.76 -38.81 -18.23
N GLN A 124 -35.19 -39.03 -19.47
CA GLN A 124 -34.71 -39.97 -20.50
C GLN A 124 -35.22 -39.54 -21.89
N TYR A 125 -34.44 -39.76 -22.95
CA TYR A 125 -34.93 -40.41 -24.17
C TYR A 125 -33.79 -41.17 -24.88
N PHE A 126 -34.13 -42.36 -25.36
CA PHE A 126 -33.33 -43.30 -26.15
C PHE A 126 -33.32 -42.87 -27.65
N ALA A 127 -32.50 -43.37 -28.59
CA ALA A 127 -31.19 -44.06 -28.54
C ALA A 127 -30.68 -44.42 -29.98
N GLN A 128 -29.36 -44.56 -30.15
CA GLN A 128 -28.65 -45.49 -31.08
C GLN A 128 -28.66 -45.16 -32.62
N PRO A 129 -27.76 -45.74 -33.47
CA PRO A 129 -26.28 -45.64 -33.37
C PRO A 129 -25.53 -45.57 -34.75
N ILE A 130 -24.21 -45.78 -34.69
CA ILE A 130 -23.22 -46.18 -35.73
C ILE A 130 -22.20 -45.08 -36.11
N ALA A 131 -20.93 -45.52 -36.19
CA ALA A 131 -19.73 -44.70 -36.29
C ALA A 131 -18.96 -44.97 -37.63
N PRO A 132 -17.64 -44.78 -37.77
CA PRO A 132 -17.09 -43.82 -38.74
C PRO A 132 -16.25 -44.47 -39.86
N HIS A 133 -15.69 -43.70 -40.80
CA HIS A 133 -14.32 -43.93 -41.32
C HIS A 133 -13.76 -42.75 -42.15
N HIS A 134 -12.43 -42.61 -42.14
CA HIS A 134 -11.64 -41.67 -42.94
C HIS A 134 -11.50 -42.10 -44.42
N SER A 135 -11.29 -41.15 -45.34
CA SER A 135 -10.09 -41.12 -46.22
C SER A 135 -10.06 -39.95 -47.23
N HIS A 136 -8.85 -39.52 -47.58
CA HIS A 136 -8.45 -38.64 -48.70
C HIS A 136 -8.69 -39.32 -50.07
N PRO A 137 -8.78 -38.60 -51.23
CA PRO A 137 -7.58 -38.06 -51.90
C PRO A 137 -7.73 -36.82 -52.83
N TYR A 138 -6.56 -36.49 -53.41
CA TYR A 138 -6.21 -35.44 -54.38
C TYR A 138 -7.03 -35.35 -55.69
N GLY A 139 -7.12 -34.12 -56.22
CA GLY A 139 -6.52 -33.76 -57.53
C GLY A 139 -7.43 -33.66 -58.78
N GLY A 140 -7.28 -32.56 -59.55
CA GLY A 140 -7.63 -32.51 -60.98
C GLY A 140 -8.47 -31.30 -61.46
N MET A 141 -7.83 -30.36 -62.17
CA MET A 141 -8.44 -29.43 -63.15
C MET A 141 -8.28 -30.04 -64.57
N PRO A 142 -9.09 -29.69 -65.62
CA PRO A 142 -9.23 -28.32 -66.17
C PRO A 142 -10.62 -27.93 -66.78
N ALA A 143 -10.69 -26.69 -67.31
CA ALA A 143 -11.84 -26.00 -67.94
C ALA A 143 -11.90 -26.21 -69.50
N PRO A 144 -12.60 -25.43 -70.39
CA PRO A 144 -13.53 -24.27 -70.23
C PRO A 144 -14.77 -24.29 -71.20
N PHE A 145 -15.34 -23.11 -71.52
CA PHE A 145 -16.42 -22.69 -72.49
C PHE A 145 -17.70 -22.12 -71.83
N GLY A 146 -18.37 -21.03 -72.28
CA GLY A 146 -18.06 -20.01 -73.29
C GLY A 146 -19.32 -19.19 -73.76
N GLY A 147 -19.22 -17.85 -73.90
CA GLY A 147 -20.24 -16.94 -74.50
C GLY A 147 -21.16 -16.20 -73.49
N LEU A 148 -21.69 -14.98 -73.73
CA LEU A 148 -21.65 -14.02 -74.86
C LEU A 148 -21.85 -12.55 -74.35
N TYR A 149 -21.31 -11.56 -75.07
CA TYR A 149 -21.54 -10.09 -74.90
C TYR A 149 -22.18 -9.53 -76.21
N PRO A 150 -22.94 -8.40 -76.16
CA PRO A 150 -22.43 -7.03 -76.38
C PRO A 150 -23.21 -5.96 -75.53
N THR A 151 -22.98 -4.64 -75.45
CA THR A 151 -21.92 -3.61 -75.71
C THR A 151 -22.30 -2.37 -74.84
N THR A 152 -21.51 -1.29 -74.58
CA THR A 152 -20.89 -0.28 -75.47
C THR A 152 -19.76 0.50 -74.76
N GLU A 153 -18.79 0.97 -75.55
CA GLU A 153 -17.62 1.81 -75.18
C GLU A 153 -17.88 3.33 -75.45
N PRO A 154 -16.95 4.33 -75.27
CA PRO A 154 -15.46 4.24 -75.25
C PRO A 154 -14.67 5.12 -74.23
N ALA A 155 -13.35 4.83 -74.14
CA ALA A 155 -12.18 5.74 -73.98
C ALA A 155 -12.17 6.93 -72.97
N SER A 156 -11.06 7.34 -72.33
CA SER A 156 -9.67 6.83 -72.22
C SER A 156 -8.90 7.68 -71.18
N HIS A 157 -7.99 7.11 -70.39
CA HIS A 157 -6.65 7.66 -70.06
C HIS A 157 -5.92 6.76 -69.05
N ALA A 158 -4.65 6.44 -69.32
CA ALA A 158 -3.81 5.68 -68.41
C ALA A 158 -3.27 6.57 -67.28
N ASN A 159 -3.15 6.02 -66.07
CA ASN A 159 -2.26 6.56 -65.05
C ASN A 159 -1.77 5.41 -64.15
N GLU A 160 -0.44 5.21 -64.09
CA GLU A 160 0.18 4.09 -63.39
C GLU A 160 0.02 4.24 -61.87
N ARG A 161 -0.75 3.34 -61.24
CA ARG A 161 -0.81 3.25 -59.78
C ARG A 161 0.30 2.33 -59.28
N LYS A 162 1.25 2.89 -58.52
CA LYS A 162 2.19 2.10 -57.70
C LYS A 162 1.39 1.23 -56.71
N PRO A 163 1.86 -0.01 -56.40
CA PRO A 163 1.18 -0.86 -55.44
C PRO A 163 1.11 -0.19 -54.07
N GLU A 164 -0.05 -0.30 -53.42
CA GLU A 164 -0.25 0.28 -52.10
C GLU A 164 0.45 -0.57 -51.02
N LYS A 165 1.26 0.06 -50.17
CA LYS A 165 1.95 -0.66 -49.08
C LYS A 165 0.96 -1.33 -48.14
N SER A 166 1.26 -2.55 -47.74
CA SER A 166 0.49 -3.31 -46.77
C SER A 166 0.45 -2.61 -45.40
N LEU A 167 -0.55 -2.95 -44.58
CA LEU A 167 -0.65 -2.48 -43.19
C LEU A 167 0.59 -2.83 -42.35
N PHE A 168 1.24 -3.95 -42.65
CA PHE A 168 2.47 -4.38 -41.97
C PHE A 168 3.69 -3.52 -42.34
N GLU A 169 3.83 -3.15 -43.61
CA GLU A 169 4.89 -2.23 -44.06
C GLU A 169 4.67 -0.82 -43.49
N LYS A 170 3.42 -0.32 -43.52
CA LYS A 170 3.05 0.98 -42.90
C LYS A 170 3.34 1.00 -41.39
N TYR A 171 3.11 -0.11 -40.68
CA TYR A 171 3.45 -0.26 -39.26
C TYR A 171 4.95 -0.27 -39.00
N ASN A 172 5.73 -1.05 -39.75
CA ASN A 172 7.18 -1.12 -39.56
C ASN A 172 7.89 0.20 -39.92
N GLU A 173 7.41 0.95 -40.91
CA GLU A 173 7.93 2.29 -41.22
C GLU A 173 7.68 3.27 -40.06
N SER A 174 6.52 3.21 -39.41
CA SER A 174 6.22 4.04 -38.22
C SER A 174 7.16 3.75 -37.03
N LEU A 175 7.61 2.51 -36.86
CA LEU A 175 8.57 2.13 -35.81
C LEU A 175 9.98 2.65 -36.13
N GLN A 176 10.37 2.66 -37.41
CA GLN A 176 11.65 3.22 -37.84
C GLN A 176 11.68 4.76 -37.76
N GLU A 177 10.56 5.44 -38.07
CA GLU A 177 10.43 6.90 -37.87
C GLU A 177 10.46 7.30 -36.39
N GLN A 178 9.99 6.45 -35.48
CA GLN A 178 10.13 6.67 -34.03
C GLN A 178 11.58 6.48 -33.55
N HIS A 179 12.32 5.52 -34.10
CA HIS A 179 13.72 5.27 -33.72
C HIS A 179 14.70 6.34 -34.23
N ASN A 180 14.41 6.97 -35.38
CA ASN A 180 15.30 7.96 -36.00
C ASN A 180 15.07 9.41 -35.55
N LYS A 181 14.18 9.68 -34.59
CA LYS A 181 14.08 10.99 -33.95
C LYS A 181 15.20 11.15 -32.92
N PRO A 182 16.00 12.24 -32.95
CA PRO A 182 17.03 12.46 -31.94
C PRO A 182 16.37 12.56 -30.55
N LYS A 183 16.84 11.76 -29.60
CA LYS A 183 16.40 11.80 -28.20
C LYS A 183 16.89 13.09 -27.54
N GLY A 184 16.16 14.18 -27.77
CA GLY A 184 16.32 15.43 -27.03
C GLY A 184 16.06 15.18 -25.55
N SER A 185 17.02 15.58 -24.72
CA SER A 185 16.86 15.59 -23.25
C SER A 185 15.58 16.32 -22.86
N LEU A 186 14.77 15.72 -21.98
CA LEU A 186 13.57 16.36 -21.41
C LEU A 186 13.90 17.41 -20.33
N ILE A 187 15.17 17.67 -20.07
CA ILE A 187 15.62 18.80 -19.24
C ILE A 187 15.83 19.99 -20.19
N THR A 188 15.17 21.12 -19.87
CA THR A 188 15.10 22.41 -20.62
C THR A 188 14.07 22.55 -21.76
N LYS A 189 12.80 22.31 -21.44
CA LYS A 189 11.76 23.28 -21.85
C LYS A 189 11.32 24.09 -20.63
N GLY A 190 11.37 25.42 -20.76
CA GLY A 190 11.10 26.33 -19.65
C GLY A 190 9.68 26.16 -19.14
N LEU A 191 9.54 26.00 -17.82
CA LEU A 191 8.27 26.08 -17.13
C LEU A 191 7.69 27.49 -17.32
N VAL A 192 6.76 27.61 -18.26
CA VAL A 192 5.82 28.73 -18.28
C VAL A 192 5.07 28.68 -16.96
N ARG A 193 5.09 29.78 -16.19
CA ARG A 193 4.22 29.95 -15.03
C ARG A 193 2.77 30.05 -15.52
N GLU A 194 2.09 28.93 -15.64
CA GLU A 194 0.64 28.91 -15.69
C GLU A 194 0.12 29.54 -14.38
N GLY A 195 -0.75 30.55 -14.50
CA GLY A 195 -1.53 31.02 -13.36
C GLY A 195 -2.53 29.92 -13.01
N ASN A 196 -2.31 29.24 -11.88
CA ASN A 196 -3.06 28.05 -11.50
C ASN A 196 -4.48 28.38 -11.01
N VAL A 197 -5.39 28.56 -11.97
CA VAL A 197 -6.83 28.36 -11.79
C VAL A 197 -7.09 26.87 -11.57
N LEU A 198 -8.15 26.52 -10.84
CA LEU A 198 -8.61 25.13 -10.71
C LEU A 198 -8.86 24.55 -12.12
N LYS A 199 -8.21 23.41 -12.43
CA LYS A 199 -8.31 22.79 -13.75
C LYS A 199 -9.59 21.95 -13.83
N SER A 200 -10.09 21.69 -15.03
CA SER A 200 -11.22 20.76 -15.19
C SER A 200 -10.80 19.33 -14.81
N PRO A 201 -11.72 18.43 -14.40
CA PRO A 201 -11.36 17.10 -13.91
C PRO A 201 -10.50 16.28 -14.89
N GLU A 202 -10.76 16.43 -16.20
CA GLU A 202 -10.03 15.77 -17.30
C GLU A 202 -8.54 16.13 -17.33
N ALA A 203 -8.17 17.32 -16.84
CA ALA A 203 -6.78 17.78 -16.81
C ALA A 203 -5.91 16.97 -15.82
N TYR A 204 -6.53 16.24 -14.89
CA TYR A 204 -5.85 15.40 -13.90
C TYR A 204 -5.70 13.94 -14.36
N THR A 205 -6.44 13.49 -15.38
CA THR A 205 -6.45 12.11 -15.88
C THR A 205 -5.06 11.62 -16.31
N GLN A 206 -4.41 12.30 -17.25
CA GLN A 206 -3.08 11.89 -17.74
C GLN A 206 -1.97 12.06 -16.68
N PRO A 207 -1.88 13.20 -15.94
CA PRO A 207 -0.91 13.33 -14.84
C PRO A 207 -1.00 12.24 -13.77
N PHE A 208 -2.20 11.72 -13.49
CA PHE A 208 -2.39 10.60 -12.57
C PHE A 208 -1.90 9.26 -13.18
N CYS A 209 -2.17 9.00 -14.46
CA CYS A 209 -1.61 7.84 -15.17
C CYS A 209 -0.08 7.85 -15.20
N ASP A 210 0.52 9.01 -15.47
CA ASP A 210 1.98 9.18 -15.47
C ASP A 210 2.54 8.89 -14.07
N PHE A 211 1.92 9.46 -13.02
CA PHE A 211 2.30 9.23 -11.63
C PHE A 211 2.26 7.74 -11.22
N LEU A 212 1.18 7.00 -11.52
CA LEU A 212 1.07 5.57 -11.18
C LEU A 212 2.05 4.68 -11.96
N THR A 213 2.43 5.09 -13.18
CA THR A 213 3.40 4.41 -14.04
C THR A 213 4.83 4.64 -13.55
N ASP A 214 5.14 5.88 -13.18
CA ASP A 214 6.50 6.27 -12.81
C ASP A 214 6.87 5.91 -11.37
N ASN A 215 5.90 5.87 -10.45
CA ASN A 215 6.13 5.74 -9.00
C ASN A 215 5.55 4.43 -8.42
N PRO A 216 6.16 3.27 -8.72
CA PRO A 216 5.58 1.97 -8.36
C PRO A 216 5.62 1.70 -6.85
N THR A 217 6.71 2.01 -6.16
CA THR A 217 6.87 1.69 -4.72
C THR A 217 6.51 2.86 -3.82
N VAL A 218 6.32 2.61 -2.53
CA VAL A 218 6.05 3.66 -1.53
C VAL A 218 7.14 4.76 -1.52
N TRP A 219 8.43 4.37 -1.58
CA TRP A 219 9.54 5.35 -1.60
C TRP A 219 9.58 6.22 -2.86
N HIS A 220 9.19 5.70 -4.03
CA HIS A 220 9.08 6.50 -5.25
C HIS A 220 7.90 7.48 -5.15
N THR A 221 6.76 7.03 -4.60
CA THR A 221 5.59 7.87 -4.35
C THR A 221 5.94 9.07 -3.47
N VAL A 222 6.60 8.84 -2.33
CA VAL A 222 7.03 9.93 -1.44
C VAL A 222 8.05 10.84 -2.12
N ASN A 223 9.06 10.30 -2.80
CA ASN A 223 10.05 11.11 -3.52
C ASN A 223 9.41 11.99 -4.61
N TYR A 224 8.37 11.51 -5.29
CA TYR A 224 7.56 12.31 -6.23
C TYR A 224 6.89 13.48 -5.52
N PHE A 225 6.20 13.24 -4.40
CA PHE A 225 5.55 14.29 -3.63
C PHE A 225 6.55 15.31 -3.06
N GLU A 226 7.66 14.86 -2.46
CA GLU A 226 8.74 15.75 -2.00
C GLU A 226 9.22 16.67 -3.14
N THR A 227 9.57 16.08 -4.29
CA THR A 227 10.04 16.82 -5.47
C THR A 227 9.01 17.83 -5.97
N LYS A 228 7.71 17.52 -5.87
CA LYS A 228 6.62 18.39 -6.33
C LYS A 228 6.35 19.54 -5.36
N LEU A 229 6.38 19.25 -4.05
CA LEU A 229 6.26 20.23 -2.96
C LEU A 229 7.43 21.22 -2.96
N GLU A 230 8.67 20.75 -3.12
CA GLU A 230 9.86 21.61 -3.25
C GLU A 230 9.75 22.56 -4.45
N LYS A 231 9.31 22.06 -5.61
CA LYS A 231 9.04 22.89 -6.80
C LYS A 231 7.93 23.94 -6.60
N ALA A 232 7.00 23.66 -5.69
CA ALA A 232 5.95 24.60 -5.28
C ALA A 232 6.37 25.55 -4.14
N GLY A 233 7.63 25.49 -3.70
CA GLY A 233 8.18 26.37 -2.67
C GLY A 233 7.94 25.93 -1.23
N PHE A 234 7.50 24.69 -1.00
CA PHE A 234 7.42 24.13 0.36
C PHE A 234 8.83 23.79 0.86
N LYS A 235 9.09 24.10 2.13
CA LYS A 235 10.37 23.81 2.78
C LYS A 235 10.38 22.43 3.45
N LYS A 236 11.36 21.59 3.11
CA LYS A 236 11.60 20.32 3.81
C LYS A 236 12.09 20.57 5.25
N LEU A 237 11.35 20.04 6.21
CA LEU A 237 11.70 20.01 7.63
C LEU A 237 12.37 18.68 7.99
N SER A 238 13.15 18.68 9.06
CA SER A 238 13.73 17.46 9.64
C SER A 238 13.04 17.14 10.94
N GLU A 239 12.58 15.90 11.12
CA GLU A 239 12.08 15.41 12.42
C GLU A 239 13.16 15.51 13.52
N ARG A 240 14.44 15.45 13.14
CA ARG A 240 15.62 15.40 14.02
C ARG A 240 16.17 16.77 14.44
N LYS A 241 15.45 17.86 14.15
CA LYS A 241 15.78 19.24 14.57
C LYS A 241 14.55 19.86 15.22
N THR A 242 14.73 20.91 16.02
CA THR A 242 13.61 21.79 16.40
C THR A 242 13.08 22.57 15.18
N TRP A 243 11.86 23.10 15.27
CA TRP A 243 11.18 23.84 14.21
C TRP A 243 10.91 25.32 14.56
N ASP A 244 11.26 25.77 15.76
CA ASP A 244 10.90 27.08 16.35
C ASP A 244 11.27 28.28 15.44
N ASP A 245 12.46 28.25 14.83
CA ASP A 245 12.94 29.29 13.92
C ASP A 245 12.41 29.14 12.48
N GLU A 246 11.72 28.04 12.18
CA GLU A 246 11.39 27.61 10.82
C GLU A 246 9.91 27.76 10.50
N VAL A 247 9.00 27.25 11.34
CA VAL A 247 7.55 27.22 11.11
C VAL A 247 6.91 28.55 11.52
N LYS A 248 6.28 29.23 10.56
CA LYS A 248 5.75 30.60 10.72
C LYS A 248 4.42 30.75 9.96
N PRO A 249 3.52 31.66 10.41
CA PRO A 249 2.34 32.05 9.65
C PRO A 249 2.68 32.45 8.20
N GLY A 250 1.82 32.06 7.25
CA GLY A 250 2.06 32.20 5.82
C GLY A 250 3.04 31.17 5.21
N GLY A 251 3.73 30.38 6.03
CA GLY A 251 4.75 29.42 5.59
C GLY A 251 4.19 28.11 5.01
N LYS A 252 5.02 27.44 4.19
CA LYS A 252 4.69 26.18 3.52
C LYS A 252 5.79 25.15 3.78
N TYR A 253 5.45 23.98 4.29
CA TYR A 253 6.41 23.01 4.83
C TYR A 253 6.01 21.57 4.54
N PHE A 254 6.99 20.66 4.51
CA PHE A 254 6.71 19.24 4.59
C PHE A 254 7.77 18.49 5.38
N VAL A 255 7.40 17.34 5.93
CA VAL A 255 8.28 16.45 6.68
C VAL A 255 8.06 15.01 6.21
N SER A 256 9.14 14.24 6.12
CA SER A 256 9.13 12.85 5.65
C SER A 256 9.61 11.90 6.73
N ARG A 257 8.83 10.86 7.04
CA ARG A 257 9.22 9.79 7.96
C ARG A 257 9.49 8.51 7.19
N ASN A 258 10.57 7.81 7.54
CA ASN A 258 11.08 6.61 6.82
C ASN A 258 11.45 6.82 5.33
N GLY A 259 11.08 7.94 4.70
CA GLY A 259 11.05 8.07 3.25
C GLY A 259 9.89 7.31 2.60
N SER A 260 8.92 6.85 3.39
CA SER A 260 7.70 6.15 2.92
C SER A 260 6.39 6.78 3.42
N SER A 261 6.46 7.72 4.39
CA SER A 261 5.33 8.57 4.78
C SER A 261 5.74 10.04 4.75
N LEU A 262 4.77 10.92 4.50
CA LEU A 262 4.99 12.36 4.37
C LEU A 262 3.81 13.15 4.94
N ILE A 263 4.10 14.27 5.60
CA ILE A 263 3.09 15.27 5.97
C ILE A 263 3.50 16.59 5.33
N ALA A 264 2.62 17.17 4.53
CA ALA A 264 2.76 18.51 3.95
C ALA A 264 1.72 19.45 4.55
N PHE A 265 2.10 20.69 4.86
CA PHE A 265 1.20 21.66 5.45
C PHE A 265 1.52 23.09 5.07
N MET A 266 0.48 23.93 5.13
CA MET A 266 0.54 25.38 5.02
C MET A 266 0.00 25.99 6.30
N VAL A 267 0.67 27.01 6.82
CA VAL A 267 0.19 27.77 7.98
C VAL A 267 -0.51 29.04 7.46
N GLY A 268 -1.77 29.25 7.85
CA GLY A 268 -2.51 30.48 7.55
C GLY A 268 -1.79 31.74 8.05
N GLY A 269 -2.06 32.91 7.46
CA GLY A 269 -1.43 34.17 7.86
C GLY A 269 -1.91 34.63 9.24
N GLY A 270 -3.19 34.41 9.54
CA GLY A 270 -3.84 34.72 10.81
C GLY A 270 -3.72 33.63 11.87
N TYR A 271 -2.98 32.53 11.60
CA TYR A 271 -2.89 31.38 12.50
C TYR A 271 -2.33 31.73 13.89
N LYS A 272 -3.00 31.21 14.92
CA LYS A 272 -2.61 31.30 16.34
C LYS A 272 -2.75 29.92 16.98
N ALA A 273 -1.96 29.65 18.01
CA ALA A 273 -2.13 28.42 18.79
C ALA A 273 -3.55 28.32 19.33
N GLY A 274 -4.15 27.12 19.25
CA GLY A 274 -5.56 26.89 19.56
C GLY A 274 -6.49 26.97 18.32
N ASN A 275 -6.06 27.58 17.21
CA ASN A 275 -6.81 27.52 15.95
C ASN A 275 -6.69 26.12 15.32
N GLY A 276 -7.71 25.74 14.54
CA GLY A 276 -7.84 24.40 13.96
C GLY A 276 -6.90 24.05 12.81
N VAL A 277 -6.89 22.76 12.49
CA VAL A 277 -6.23 22.16 11.32
C VAL A 277 -7.29 21.52 10.42
N ALA A 278 -7.32 21.94 9.16
CA ALA A 278 -8.01 21.22 8.08
C ALA A 278 -7.08 20.12 7.58
N MET A 279 -7.38 18.86 7.91
CA MET A 279 -6.55 17.71 7.59
C MET A 279 -7.18 16.81 6.53
N ILE A 280 -6.35 16.31 5.61
CA ILE A 280 -6.66 15.16 4.77
C ILE A 280 -5.61 14.08 5.04
N ALA A 281 -6.02 12.84 5.26
CA ALA A 281 -5.14 11.70 5.51
C ALA A 281 -5.48 10.52 4.61
N GLY A 282 -4.51 10.00 3.86
CA GLY A 282 -4.62 8.77 3.07
C GLY A 282 -3.35 7.92 3.18
N HIS A 283 -3.21 6.88 2.35
CA HIS A 283 -2.00 6.04 2.35
C HIS A 283 -1.38 5.81 0.97
N VAL A 284 -0.09 5.46 0.97
CA VAL A 284 0.76 5.38 -0.24
C VAL A 284 1.47 4.04 -0.40
N ASP A 285 1.35 3.16 0.58
CA ASP A 285 1.56 1.73 0.40
C ASP A 285 0.39 1.10 -0.36
N ALA A 286 0.62 -0.10 -0.88
CA ALA A 286 -0.35 -0.89 -1.63
C ALA A 286 0.10 -2.35 -1.63
N LEU A 287 -0.82 -3.30 -1.81
CA LEU A 287 -0.51 -4.71 -2.08
C LEU A 287 0.70 -4.89 -3.03
N THR A 288 1.72 -5.60 -2.56
CA THR A 288 2.97 -5.82 -3.29
C THR A 288 3.65 -7.13 -2.90
N ALA A 289 4.64 -7.61 -3.67
CA ALA A 289 5.49 -8.71 -3.23
C ALA A 289 6.87 -8.17 -2.82
N ARG A 290 7.14 -8.14 -1.51
CA ARG A 290 8.41 -7.64 -0.95
C ARG A 290 9.48 -8.75 -1.01
N LEU A 291 10.70 -8.38 -1.37
CA LEU A 291 11.84 -9.29 -1.35
C LEU A 291 12.18 -9.71 0.09
N LYS A 292 12.50 -10.98 0.30
CA LYS A 292 12.90 -11.49 1.61
C LYS A 292 14.30 -11.00 2.00
N PRO A 293 14.62 -10.87 3.30
CA PRO A 293 15.97 -10.53 3.78
C PRO A 293 17.06 -11.47 3.23
N VAL A 294 16.70 -12.72 2.92
CA VAL A 294 17.48 -13.64 2.08
C VAL A 294 16.58 -13.99 0.89
N SER A 295 16.78 -13.32 -0.26
CA SER A 295 15.99 -13.55 -1.47
C SER A 295 16.59 -14.61 -2.40
N ASN A 296 17.77 -15.13 -2.11
CA ASN A 296 18.37 -16.20 -2.91
C ASN A 296 17.61 -17.52 -2.70
N LYS A 297 17.19 -18.19 -3.79
CA LYS A 297 16.67 -19.57 -3.77
C LYS A 297 17.62 -20.48 -4.56
N ARG A 298 17.61 -21.78 -4.27
CA ARG A 298 18.34 -22.77 -5.07
C ARG A 298 17.78 -22.77 -6.49
N ASN A 299 18.64 -22.99 -7.48
CA ASN A 299 18.23 -23.28 -8.84
C ASN A 299 17.32 -24.52 -8.84
N ALA A 300 16.21 -24.46 -9.57
CA ALA A 300 15.27 -25.56 -9.73
C ALA A 300 15.04 -25.81 -11.23
N ALA A 301 15.52 -26.96 -11.72
CA ALA A 301 15.36 -27.39 -13.11
C ALA A 301 15.79 -26.34 -14.17
N GLY A 302 16.91 -25.64 -13.92
CA GLY A 302 17.44 -24.61 -14.81
C GLY A 302 16.87 -23.20 -14.59
N TYR A 303 15.92 -23.04 -13.66
CA TYR A 303 15.27 -21.75 -13.37
C TYR A 303 15.84 -21.10 -12.10
N VAL A 304 16.16 -19.81 -12.22
CA VAL A 304 16.52 -18.95 -11.08
C VAL A 304 15.24 -18.35 -10.52
N GLN A 305 14.90 -18.70 -9.28
CA GLN A 305 13.75 -18.18 -8.55
C GLN A 305 14.13 -17.10 -7.54
N LEU A 306 13.19 -16.22 -7.23
CA LEU A 306 13.35 -15.12 -6.26
C LEU A 306 12.52 -15.37 -4.99
N GLY A 307 13.15 -15.24 -3.82
CA GLY A 307 12.50 -15.32 -2.52
C GLY A 307 11.75 -14.02 -2.20
N VAL A 308 10.43 -14.04 -2.35
CA VAL A 308 9.53 -12.94 -1.98
C VAL A 308 8.53 -13.35 -0.90
N ALA A 309 7.90 -12.39 -0.26
CA ALA A 309 6.75 -12.56 0.62
C ALA A 309 5.61 -11.62 0.17
N PRO A 310 4.33 -12.03 0.30
CA PRO A 310 3.22 -11.11 0.06
C PRO A 310 3.22 -10.02 1.13
N TYR A 311 3.01 -8.78 0.71
CA TYR A 311 2.62 -7.68 1.56
C TYR A 311 1.09 -7.54 1.48
N ALA A 312 0.43 -7.57 2.63
CA ALA A 312 -1.02 -7.70 2.74
C ALA A 312 -1.59 -8.84 1.86
N GLY A 313 -2.67 -8.60 1.12
CA GLY A 313 -3.35 -9.61 0.27
C GLY A 313 -2.68 -9.92 -1.09
N ALA A 314 -1.40 -9.59 -1.28
CA ALA A 314 -0.68 -9.80 -2.54
C ALA A 314 -0.43 -11.28 -2.85
N LEU A 315 0.11 -11.56 -4.05
CA LEU A 315 0.27 -12.91 -4.62
C LEU A 315 -1.05 -13.69 -4.81
N ASN A 316 -2.19 -12.98 -4.73
CA ASN A 316 -3.52 -13.49 -5.06
C ASN A 316 -3.64 -13.81 -6.58
N PRO A 317 -4.73 -14.47 -7.04
CA PRO A 317 -4.88 -14.90 -8.43
C PRO A 317 -4.62 -13.85 -9.52
N THR A 318 -4.77 -12.55 -9.23
CA THR A 318 -4.52 -11.48 -10.22
C THR A 318 -3.03 -11.25 -10.54
N TRP A 319 -2.14 -11.70 -9.65
CA TRP A 319 -0.66 -11.56 -9.76
C TRP A 319 0.00 -12.56 -10.70
N TRP A 320 -0.70 -13.64 -11.05
CA TRP A 320 -0.16 -14.70 -11.88
C TRP A 320 -0.10 -14.28 -13.35
N ASP A 321 0.90 -14.81 -14.07
CA ASP A 321 1.20 -14.53 -15.47
C ASP A 321 1.51 -13.06 -15.82
N ARG A 322 1.74 -12.20 -14.81
CA ARG A 322 2.07 -10.78 -14.92
C ARG A 322 3.55 -10.52 -15.18
N ASP A 323 3.82 -9.43 -15.90
CA ASP A 323 5.17 -8.91 -16.15
C ASP A 323 5.61 -8.01 -14.99
N LEU A 324 6.40 -8.56 -14.07
CA LEU A 324 6.76 -7.92 -12.81
C LEU A 324 8.15 -7.26 -12.87
N GLY A 325 8.18 -5.96 -12.60
CA GLY A 325 9.39 -5.17 -12.43
C GLY A 325 9.86 -5.23 -10.99
N VAL A 326 11.03 -4.63 -10.70
CA VAL A 326 11.52 -4.47 -9.33
C VAL A 326 12.00 -3.05 -9.10
N GLY A 327 11.80 -2.57 -7.88
CA GLY A 327 12.32 -1.29 -7.43
C GLY A 327 12.14 -1.11 -5.93
N GLY A 328 12.65 -0.02 -5.39
CA GLY A 328 12.53 0.34 -3.99
C GLY A 328 13.75 1.11 -3.51
N ARG A 329 14.12 0.94 -2.24
CA ARG A 329 15.27 1.62 -1.64
C ARG A 329 16.46 0.68 -1.40
N VAL A 330 17.66 1.23 -1.57
CA VAL A 330 18.94 0.56 -1.30
C VAL A 330 19.75 1.44 -0.36
N LEU A 331 20.25 0.85 0.74
CA LEU A 331 21.13 1.51 1.69
C LEU A 331 22.59 1.24 1.30
N VAL A 332 23.32 2.31 0.99
CA VAL A 332 24.69 2.24 0.47
C VAL A 332 25.64 2.98 1.40
N LYS A 333 26.72 2.32 1.82
CA LYS A 333 27.80 2.90 2.61
C LYS A 333 28.86 3.49 1.68
N ASP A 334 29.05 4.80 1.70
CA ASP A 334 30.07 5.46 0.89
C ASP A 334 31.51 5.26 1.44
N SER A 335 32.51 5.74 0.72
CA SER A 335 33.93 5.64 1.10
C SER A 335 34.29 6.45 2.36
N THR A 336 33.43 7.35 2.83
CA THR A 336 33.58 8.04 4.12
C THR A 336 33.03 7.21 5.29
N GLY A 337 32.34 6.10 4.98
CA GLY A 337 31.66 5.24 5.93
C GLY A 337 30.22 5.66 6.24
N LYS A 338 29.71 6.72 5.61
CA LYS A 338 28.35 7.22 5.79
C LYS A 338 27.36 6.36 4.99
N ILE A 339 26.24 6.00 5.61
CA ILE A 339 25.15 5.28 4.94
C ILE A 339 24.17 6.30 4.35
N THR A 340 23.80 6.10 3.08
CA THR A 340 22.83 6.90 2.34
C THR A 340 21.79 6.01 1.67
N THR A 341 20.60 6.54 1.45
CA THR A 341 19.53 5.86 0.71
C THR A 341 19.60 6.25 -0.76
N LYS A 342 19.56 5.26 -1.66
CA LYS A 342 19.30 5.44 -3.09
C LYS A 342 17.97 4.76 -3.46
N LEU A 343 17.27 5.29 -4.45
CA LEU A 343 16.12 4.62 -5.06
C LEU A 343 16.54 3.93 -6.35
N VAL A 344 16.00 2.73 -6.59
CA VAL A 344 16.21 1.95 -7.82
C VAL A 344 14.87 1.53 -8.40
N LYS A 345 14.74 1.59 -9.73
CA LYS A 345 13.60 1.04 -10.49
C LYS A 345 14.17 0.49 -11.79
N LEU A 346 14.11 -0.83 -12.00
CA LEU A 346 14.59 -1.40 -13.26
C LEU A 346 13.58 -1.14 -14.38
N GLY A 347 14.08 -0.78 -15.56
CA GLY A 347 13.27 -0.34 -16.70
C GLY A 347 12.58 -1.46 -17.50
N TRP A 348 12.60 -2.71 -17.03
CA TRP A 348 12.00 -3.87 -17.69
C TRP A 348 11.47 -4.87 -16.65
N PRO A 349 10.48 -5.73 -17.00
CA PRO A 349 10.05 -6.80 -16.12
C PRO A 349 11.18 -7.81 -15.95
N ILE A 350 11.60 -8.04 -14.70
CA ILE A 350 12.63 -9.02 -14.35
C ILE A 350 12.05 -10.35 -13.85
N ALA A 351 10.74 -10.37 -13.54
CA ALA A 351 10.10 -11.43 -12.79
C ALA A 351 8.75 -11.80 -13.41
N ARG A 352 8.38 -13.07 -13.34
CA ARG A 352 7.04 -13.57 -13.69
C ARG A 352 6.67 -14.76 -12.82
N ILE A 353 5.41 -14.85 -12.41
CA ILE A 353 4.85 -15.98 -11.66
C ILE A 353 3.98 -16.78 -12.64
N PRO A 354 4.49 -17.83 -13.31
CA PRO A 354 3.74 -18.54 -14.34
C PRO A 354 2.62 -19.38 -13.74
N THR A 355 1.42 -19.38 -14.34
CA THR A 355 0.40 -20.37 -13.97
C THR A 355 0.81 -21.78 -14.39
N LEU A 356 0.29 -22.78 -13.69
CA LEU A 356 0.32 -24.16 -14.16
C LEU A 356 -0.68 -24.31 -15.31
N ALA A 357 -0.29 -25.02 -16.38
CA ALA A 357 -1.20 -25.28 -17.48
C ALA A 357 -2.43 -26.09 -17.00
N PRO A 358 -3.67 -25.73 -17.41
CA PRO A 358 -4.89 -26.39 -16.91
C PRO A 358 -4.95 -27.89 -17.23
N HIS A 359 -4.21 -28.33 -18.25
CA HIS A 359 -4.04 -29.74 -18.66
C HIS A 359 -3.57 -30.67 -17.52
N PHE A 360 -2.91 -30.15 -16.49
CA PHE A 360 -2.47 -30.95 -15.33
C PHE A 360 -3.61 -31.32 -14.35
N GLY A 361 -4.84 -30.84 -14.58
CA GLY A 361 -6.05 -31.29 -13.86
C GLY A 361 -6.22 -30.79 -12.42
N ILE A 362 -5.17 -30.22 -11.81
CA ILE A 362 -5.19 -29.69 -10.43
C ILE A 362 -5.49 -28.18 -10.33
N GLY A 363 -5.87 -27.55 -11.44
CA GLY A 363 -6.11 -26.11 -11.53
C GLY A 363 -4.84 -25.27 -11.75
N MET A 364 -5.02 -24.06 -12.27
CA MET A 364 -3.92 -23.18 -12.73
C MET A 364 -3.02 -22.64 -11.62
N PHE A 365 -3.51 -22.64 -10.38
CA PHE A 365 -2.77 -22.20 -9.19
C PHE A 365 -2.24 -23.39 -8.34
N GLY A 366 -2.42 -24.63 -8.82
CA GLY A 366 -2.10 -25.83 -8.06
C GLY A 366 -2.83 -25.88 -6.70
N SER A 367 -2.09 -25.97 -5.60
CA SER A 367 -2.64 -25.89 -4.24
C SER A 367 -2.65 -24.46 -3.66
N ASN A 368 -2.48 -23.44 -4.51
CA ASN A 368 -2.44 -22.01 -4.16
C ASN A 368 -1.46 -21.66 -3.04
N ASN A 369 -0.28 -22.30 -3.01
CA ASN A 369 0.73 -22.08 -1.98
C ASN A 369 1.63 -20.87 -2.32
N ALA A 370 1.54 -19.81 -1.52
CA ALA A 370 2.30 -18.58 -1.74
C ALA A 370 3.84 -18.75 -1.62
N GLU A 371 4.34 -19.72 -0.85
CA GLU A 371 5.79 -19.95 -0.66
C GLU A 371 6.43 -20.81 -1.75
N THR A 372 5.67 -21.80 -2.26
CA THR A 372 6.21 -22.87 -3.12
C THR A 372 5.66 -22.87 -4.54
N GLN A 373 4.54 -22.19 -4.80
CA GLN A 373 3.89 -22.15 -6.12
C GLN A 373 3.81 -20.72 -6.68
N ALA A 374 3.49 -19.71 -5.85
CA ALA A 374 3.49 -18.30 -6.29
C ALA A 374 4.90 -17.67 -6.29
N VAL A 375 5.91 -18.41 -6.74
CA VAL A 375 7.33 -18.01 -6.68
C VAL A 375 7.77 -17.35 -7.99
N PRO A 376 8.24 -16.09 -7.99
CA PRO A 376 8.69 -15.43 -9.21
C PRO A 376 9.96 -16.09 -9.79
N ILE A 377 9.93 -16.34 -11.09
CA ILE A 377 11.11 -16.74 -11.89
C ILE A 377 11.78 -15.47 -12.42
N ILE A 378 13.10 -15.36 -12.25
CA ILE A 378 13.90 -14.18 -12.62
C ILE A 378 15.02 -14.45 -13.63
N GLY A 379 15.10 -15.67 -14.16
CA GLY A 379 16.04 -16.00 -15.22
C GLY A 379 16.29 -17.49 -15.38
N LEU A 380 17.18 -17.82 -16.31
CA LEU A 380 17.65 -19.17 -16.61
C LEU A 380 19.11 -19.33 -16.23
N ASP A 381 19.48 -20.56 -15.88
CA ASP A 381 20.82 -20.99 -15.53
C ASP A 381 20.93 -22.53 -15.64
N ASN A 382 21.34 -23.02 -16.82
CA ASN A 382 21.48 -24.45 -17.11
C ASN A 382 22.95 -24.92 -16.99
N ALA A 383 23.71 -24.40 -16.02
CA ALA A 383 25.12 -24.75 -15.87
C ALA A 383 25.34 -26.26 -15.61
N ASP A 384 24.37 -26.89 -14.94
CA ASP A 384 24.28 -28.33 -14.69
C ASP A 384 24.17 -29.19 -15.96
N THR A 385 23.71 -28.63 -17.09
CA THR A 385 23.63 -29.38 -18.36
C THR A 385 24.94 -29.39 -19.16
N HIS A 386 25.95 -28.61 -18.75
CA HIS A 386 27.19 -28.40 -19.51
C HIS A 386 28.48 -28.62 -18.71
N SER A 387 28.41 -28.81 -17.39
CA SER A 387 29.57 -29.15 -16.55
C SER A 387 29.17 -30.01 -15.35
N GLU A 388 29.99 -31.02 -15.04
CA GLU A 388 29.90 -31.80 -13.78
C GLU A 388 30.40 -31.01 -12.55
N GLU A 389 30.91 -29.77 -12.72
CA GLU A 389 31.28 -28.94 -11.58
C GLU A 389 30.04 -28.55 -10.77
N GLU A 390 30.09 -28.80 -9.45
CA GLU A 390 29.06 -28.35 -8.51
C GLU A 390 28.77 -26.85 -8.66
N PHE A 391 27.50 -26.50 -8.40
CA PHE A 391 26.95 -25.15 -8.49
C PHE A 391 27.75 -24.14 -7.63
N LYS A 392 28.80 -23.56 -8.21
CA LYS A 392 29.61 -22.48 -7.61
C LYS A 392 28.75 -21.22 -7.53
N ASN A 393 27.97 -21.14 -6.44
CA ASN A 393 27.23 -19.94 -6.03
C ASN A 393 28.19 -18.75 -6.07
N LEU A 394 28.00 -17.88 -7.07
CA LEU A 394 28.92 -16.79 -7.37
C LEU A 394 28.62 -15.61 -6.43
N THR A 395 28.95 -15.79 -5.15
CA THR A 395 28.65 -14.87 -4.05
C THR A 395 29.30 -13.51 -4.30
N LEU A 396 28.49 -12.45 -4.39
CA LEU A 396 28.96 -11.07 -4.53
C LEU A 396 29.05 -10.36 -3.18
N GLY A 397 29.96 -9.39 -3.07
CA GLY A 397 30.22 -8.62 -1.83
C GLY A 397 31.14 -9.32 -0.83
N GLY A 398 31.36 -10.63 -0.96
CA GLY A 398 32.15 -11.43 -0.02
C GLY A 398 31.31 -12.07 1.07
N GLU A 399 31.84 -13.13 1.67
CA GLU A 399 31.12 -13.92 2.67
C GLU A 399 30.70 -13.08 3.88
N GLY A 400 29.50 -13.35 4.42
CA GLY A 400 28.93 -12.61 5.56
C GLY A 400 28.36 -11.22 5.23
N THR A 401 28.46 -10.74 3.99
CA THR A 401 27.81 -9.47 3.58
C THR A 401 26.33 -9.63 3.23
N PHE A 402 25.58 -8.53 3.20
CA PHE A 402 24.20 -8.55 2.73
C PHE A 402 24.09 -8.96 1.25
N ALA A 403 24.98 -8.46 0.39
CA ALA A 403 25.00 -8.83 -1.04
C ALA A 403 25.16 -10.34 -1.26
N ALA A 404 25.83 -11.06 -0.34
CA ALA A 404 26.01 -12.50 -0.40
C ALA A 404 24.72 -13.31 -0.18
N THR A 405 23.69 -12.74 0.45
CA THR A 405 22.41 -13.44 0.72
C THR A 405 21.36 -13.25 -0.38
N GLN A 406 21.72 -12.55 -1.46
CA GLN A 406 20.83 -12.18 -2.57
C GLN A 406 21.24 -12.89 -3.88
N PRO A 407 20.34 -13.01 -4.88
CA PRO A 407 20.70 -13.56 -6.18
C PRO A 407 21.83 -12.75 -6.85
N PRO A 408 22.97 -13.35 -7.22
CA PRO A 408 24.13 -12.61 -7.74
C PRO A 408 23.85 -11.77 -8.99
N LYS A 409 23.01 -12.28 -9.91
CA LYS A 409 22.57 -11.56 -11.11
C LYS A 409 21.77 -10.30 -10.73
N LEU A 410 20.90 -10.38 -9.72
CA LEU A 410 20.09 -9.25 -9.23
C LEU A 410 20.97 -8.16 -8.57
N VAL A 411 21.89 -8.56 -7.70
CA VAL A 411 22.87 -7.65 -7.06
C VAL A 411 23.65 -6.87 -8.12
N ARG A 412 24.17 -7.56 -9.14
CA ARG A 412 24.92 -6.92 -10.24
C ARG A 412 24.05 -5.92 -11.00
N THR A 413 22.83 -6.28 -11.35
CA THR A 413 21.91 -5.39 -12.09
C THR A 413 21.56 -4.13 -11.30
N ILE A 414 21.23 -4.27 -10.01
CA ILE A 414 20.91 -3.13 -9.12
C ILE A 414 22.15 -2.25 -8.88
N ALA A 415 23.31 -2.87 -8.67
CA ALA A 415 24.56 -2.13 -8.49
C ALA A 415 24.92 -1.31 -9.74
N ASN A 416 24.79 -1.91 -10.93
CA ASN A 416 25.00 -1.21 -12.20
C ASN A 416 24.06 -0.01 -12.38
N GLU A 417 22.76 -0.19 -12.14
CA GLU A 417 21.74 0.88 -12.22
C GLU A 417 22.06 2.05 -11.26
N LEU A 418 22.61 1.75 -10.08
CA LEU A 418 22.96 2.73 -9.05
C LEU A 418 24.41 3.25 -9.12
N GLY A 419 25.20 2.81 -10.10
CA GLY A 419 26.62 3.15 -10.25
C GLY A 419 27.53 2.61 -9.14
N ILE A 420 27.12 1.56 -8.42
CA ILE A 420 27.84 0.97 -7.30
C ILE A 420 28.86 -0.04 -7.83
N GLN A 421 30.16 0.16 -7.52
CA GLN A 421 31.25 -0.74 -7.96
C GLN A 421 31.60 -1.80 -6.90
N ASP A 422 31.57 -1.41 -5.62
CA ASP A 422 31.82 -2.32 -4.50
C ASP A 422 30.49 -2.87 -3.98
N TYR A 423 30.20 -4.15 -4.29
CA TYR A 423 28.98 -4.80 -3.83
C TYR A 423 28.87 -4.91 -2.29
N SER A 424 30.00 -4.90 -1.55
CA SER A 424 30.01 -4.95 -0.09
C SER A 424 29.51 -3.65 0.55
N SER A 425 29.50 -2.55 -0.22
CA SER A 425 28.91 -1.27 0.20
C SER A 425 27.38 -1.27 0.30
N ILE A 426 26.71 -2.27 -0.30
CA ILE A 426 25.26 -2.45 -0.18
C ILE A 426 24.98 -3.05 1.20
N VAL A 427 24.50 -2.20 2.12
CA VAL A 427 24.24 -2.56 3.52
C VAL A 427 22.94 -3.36 3.65
N ASN A 428 21.89 -2.93 2.95
CA ASN A 428 20.58 -3.57 2.92
C ASN A 428 19.74 -3.00 1.76
N TRP A 429 18.62 -3.63 1.43
CA TRP A 429 17.58 -3.04 0.57
C TRP A 429 16.18 -3.42 1.05
N GLU A 430 15.19 -2.62 0.65
CA GLU A 430 13.78 -3.01 0.66
C GLU A 430 13.25 -2.79 -0.75
N LEU A 431 12.87 -3.88 -1.40
CA LEU A 431 12.49 -3.92 -2.80
C LEU A 431 11.14 -4.63 -2.96
N GLU A 432 10.37 -4.14 -3.91
CA GLU A 432 8.99 -4.50 -4.20
C GLU A 432 8.90 -4.94 -5.66
N LEU A 433 8.20 -6.05 -5.92
CA LEU A 433 7.77 -6.43 -7.26
C LEU A 433 6.43 -5.80 -7.59
N PHE A 434 6.28 -5.28 -8.82
CA PHE A 434 5.09 -4.57 -9.25
C PHE A 434 4.77 -4.86 -10.73
N ASP A 435 3.48 -4.82 -11.11
CA ASP A 435 3.06 -4.89 -12.52
C ASP A 435 3.67 -3.71 -13.30
N THR A 436 4.42 -4.04 -14.36
CA THR A 436 5.06 -3.07 -15.27
C THR A 436 4.12 -2.50 -16.31
N GLN A 437 2.93 -3.09 -16.52
CA GLN A 437 1.96 -2.59 -17.47
C GLN A 437 1.54 -1.14 -17.08
N PRO A 438 1.85 -0.12 -17.91
CA PRO A 438 1.59 1.29 -17.57
C PRO A 438 0.12 1.56 -17.21
N ALA A 439 -0.14 2.59 -16.42
CA ALA A 439 -1.51 3.09 -16.25
C ALA A 439 -2.01 3.65 -17.58
N GLN A 440 -3.25 3.33 -17.95
CA GLN A 440 -3.80 3.67 -19.27
C GLN A 440 -5.27 4.05 -19.17
N ILE A 441 -5.66 5.05 -19.98
CA ILE A 441 -7.05 5.43 -20.19
C ILE A 441 -7.71 4.39 -21.10
N GLY A 442 -8.95 3.97 -20.78
CA GLY A 442 -9.68 2.93 -21.51
C GLY A 442 -11.20 3.08 -21.42
N GLY A 443 -11.92 2.09 -21.96
CA GLY A 443 -13.34 2.23 -22.33
C GLY A 443 -13.49 2.73 -23.76
N LEU A 444 -14.69 2.59 -24.34
CA LEU A 444 -14.96 3.01 -25.72
C LEU A 444 -14.78 4.53 -25.87
N ASP A 445 -15.32 5.28 -24.91
CA ASP A 445 -15.26 6.74 -24.86
C ASP A 445 -14.21 7.28 -23.87
N LYS A 446 -13.19 6.46 -23.54
CA LYS A 446 -12.07 6.82 -22.65
C LYS A 446 -12.47 7.18 -21.20
N GLU A 447 -13.54 6.57 -20.71
CA GLU A 447 -14.17 6.87 -19.42
C GLU A 447 -13.44 6.29 -18.19
N PHE A 448 -12.46 5.40 -18.37
CA PHE A 448 -11.81 4.66 -17.28
C PHE A 448 -10.29 4.88 -17.25
N ILE A 449 -9.69 4.70 -16.07
CA ILE A 449 -8.25 4.50 -15.88
C ILE A 449 -8.03 3.07 -15.39
N PHE A 450 -7.24 2.30 -16.14
CA PHE A 450 -6.78 0.96 -15.75
C PHE A 450 -5.34 1.04 -15.26
N ALA A 451 -5.09 0.69 -14.00
CA ALA A 451 -3.77 0.82 -13.40
C ALA A 451 -3.57 -0.13 -12.20
N GLY A 452 -2.32 -0.44 -11.87
CA GLY A 452 -1.99 -1.08 -10.59
C GLY A 452 -1.77 -0.03 -9.50
N ARG A 453 -2.04 -0.42 -8.24
CA ARG A 453 -1.79 0.42 -7.04
C ARG A 453 -2.60 1.74 -7.06
N ILE A 454 -3.87 1.65 -7.46
CA ILE A 454 -4.83 2.77 -7.37
C ILE A 454 -5.11 3.08 -5.90
N ASP A 455 -5.30 2.01 -5.15
CA ASP A 455 -5.41 1.94 -3.69
C ASP A 455 -4.07 2.26 -3.00
N ASP A 456 -3.96 3.23 -2.10
CA ASP A 456 -4.73 4.51 -2.01
C ASP A 456 -3.95 5.68 -2.66
N LYS A 457 -3.04 5.36 -3.57
CA LYS A 457 -2.32 6.38 -4.34
C LYS A 457 -3.26 7.34 -5.09
N LEU A 458 -4.53 6.96 -5.34
CA LEU A 458 -5.58 7.79 -5.91
C LEU A 458 -6.02 8.93 -4.98
N CYS A 459 -6.44 8.66 -3.74
CA CYS A 459 -6.85 9.75 -2.84
C CYS A 459 -5.63 10.52 -2.35
N SER A 460 -4.55 9.83 -1.99
CA SER A 460 -3.28 10.45 -1.58
C SER A 460 -2.68 11.41 -2.62
N TRP A 461 -2.71 11.05 -3.92
CA TRP A 461 -2.28 11.97 -4.98
C TRP A 461 -3.22 13.17 -5.12
N SER A 462 -4.54 12.92 -5.11
CA SER A 462 -5.56 13.97 -5.24
C SER A 462 -5.54 14.96 -4.05
N ALA A 463 -5.18 14.49 -2.86
CA ALA A 463 -4.98 15.32 -1.67
C ALA A 463 -3.74 16.23 -1.79
N ILE A 464 -2.61 15.70 -2.30
CA ILE A 464 -1.42 16.53 -2.55
C ILE A 464 -1.67 17.54 -3.67
N GLU A 465 -2.34 17.15 -4.76
CA GLU A 465 -2.71 18.08 -5.84
C GLU A 465 -3.64 19.20 -5.36
N SER A 466 -4.59 18.90 -4.47
CA SER A 466 -5.53 19.91 -3.94
C SER A 466 -4.85 20.87 -2.97
N LEU A 467 -3.93 20.39 -2.12
CA LEU A 467 -3.09 21.26 -1.28
C LEU A 467 -2.22 22.18 -2.16
N LEU A 468 -1.60 21.65 -3.23
CA LEU A 468 -0.85 22.43 -4.20
C LEU A 468 -1.72 23.47 -4.94
N ALA A 469 -2.98 23.13 -5.23
CA ALA A 469 -3.93 24.03 -5.87
C ALA A 469 -4.47 25.12 -4.93
N SER A 470 -4.69 24.83 -3.65
CA SER A 470 -4.98 25.84 -2.62
C SER A 470 -3.74 26.74 -2.39
N ALA A 471 -2.54 26.16 -2.39
CA ALA A 471 -1.27 26.86 -2.29
C ALA A 471 -0.95 27.84 -3.44
N ALA A 472 -1.71 27.84 -4.53
CA ALA A 472 -1.52 28.74 -5.66
C ALA A 472 -1.92 30.19 -5.36
N ALA A 473 -2.90 30.39 -4.45
CA ALA A 473 -3.26 31.71 -3.96
C ALA A 473 -2.23 32.22 -2.93
N PRO A 474 -2.05 33.54 -2.80
CA PRO A 474 -1.38 34.12 -1.64
C PRO A 474 -2.15 33.75 -0.36
N THR A 475 -1.44 33.32 0.68
CA THR A 475 -2.05 33.08 2.00
C THR A 475 -2.61 34.41 2.54
N SER A 476 -3.88 34.45 2.95
CA SER A 476 -4.47 35.65 3.55
C SER A 476 -4.01 35.82 5.00
N GLU A 477 -3.90 37.08 5.44
CA GLU A 477 -3.77 37.42 6.87
C GLU A 477 -5.03 37.04 7.67
N ASP A 478 -6.17 36.85 6.99
CA ASP A 478 -7.42 36.35 7.58
C ASP A 478 -7.52 34.81 7.58
N ASP A 479 -6.60 34.09 6.92
CA ASP A 479 -6.58 32.61 6.91
C ASP A 479 -6.11 32.13 8.29
N GLY A 480 -7.05 31.65 9.10
CA GLY A 480 -6.84 31.38 10.52
C GLY A 480 -6.35 29.96 10.82
N ILE A 481 -6.32 29.06 9.84
CA ILE A 481 -6.12 27.61 10.05
C ILE A 481 -4.79 27.09 9.49
N VAL A 482 -4.46 25.84 9.83
CA VAL A 482 -3.42 25.07 9.14
C VAL A 482 -4.10 24.15 8.11
N LYS A 483 -3.59 24.11 6.89
CA LYS A 483 -4.06 23.22 5.81
C LYS A 483 -3.04 22.10 5.65
N LEU A 484 -3.44 20.84 5.87
CA LEU A 484 -2.51 19.71 6.03
C LEU A 484 -2.95 18.50 5.21
N VAL A 485 -1.98 17.83 4.57
CA VAL A 485 -2.11 16.49 3.99
C VAL A 485 -1.10 15.56 4.66
N GLY A 486 -1.58 14.44 5.21
CA GLY A 486 -0.76 13.31 5.63
C GLY A 486 -0.93 12.12 4.69
N VAL A 487 0.18 11.52 4.25
CA VAL A 487 0.19 10.26 3.51
C VAL A 487 1.04 9.24 4.26
N PHE A 488 0.44 8.11 4.60
CA PHE A 488 1.02 7.07 5.47
C PHE A 488 1.46 5.83 4.69
N ASP A 489 2.27 5.01 5.34
CA ASP A 489 2.72 3.68 4.92
C ASP A 489 2.08 2.66 5.87
N ASP A 490 2.18 1.37 5.57
CA ASP A 490 1.70 0.29 6.44
C ASP A 490 0.18 0.26 6.74
N GLU A 491 -0.69 0.97 6.00
CA GLU A 491 -2.16 0.88 6.20
C GLU A 491 -2.64 -0.56 6.02
N GLU A 492 -2.25 -1.15 4.89
CA GLU A 492 -2.68 -2.47 4.41
C GLU A 492 -2.30 -3.64 5.35
N ILE A 493 -1.49 -3.36 6.37
CA ILE A 493 -1.09 -4.28 7.44
C ILE A 493 -1.49 -3.79 8.85
N GLY A 494 -2.45 -2.86 8.94
CA GLY A 494 -3.07 -2.37 10.17
C GLY A 494 -2.42 -1.13 10.81
N SER A 495 -1.63 -0.37 10.05
CA SER A 495 -1.01 0.92 10.40
C SER A 495 -0.14 0.96 11.67
N LEU A 496 0.19 -0.20 12.27
CA LEU A 496 0.85 -0.34 13.58
C LEU A 496 2.38 -0.33 13.49
N LEU A 497 2.94 0.58 12.69
CA LEU A 497 4.38 0.84 12.59
C LEU A 497 4.65 2.34 12.67
N ARG A 498 5.90 2.74 12.95
CA ARG A 498 6.24 4.14 13.26
C ARG A 498 5.91 5.15 12.14
N GLN A 499 5.72 4.67 10.92
CA GLN A 499 5.39 5.45 9.73
C GLN A 499 3.91 5.31 9.30
N GLY A 500 3.15 4.37 9.89
CA GLY A 500 1.71 4.23 9.69
C GLY A 500 0.88 5.11 10.61
N ALA A 501 -0.44 5.13 10.36
CA ALA A 501 -1.36 6.07 10.98
C ALA A 501 -1.55 5.88 12.49
N ARG A 502 -1.24 4.70 13.04
CA ARG A 502 -1.24 4.45 14.50
C ARG A 502 0.05 4.90 15.18
N GLY A 503 1.03 5.39 14.42
CA GLY A 503 2.22 6.05 14.95
C GLY A 503 1.96 7.51 15.33
N ASN A 504 2.87 8.10 16.11
CA ASN A 504 2.77 9.50 16.54
C ASN A 504 3.11 10.55 15.44
N PHE A 505 3.10 10.18 14.15
CA PHE A 505 3.63 11.06 13.11
C PHE A 505 2.77 12.30 12.89
N LEU A 506 1.45 12.15 12.79
CA LEU A 506 0.53 13.27 12.65
C LEU A 506 0.28 14.01 13.97
N PRO A 507 -0.08 13.36 15.09
CA PRO A 507 -0.27 14.06 16.37
C PRO A 507 0.97 14.86 16.79
N GLY A 508 2.16 14.25 16.71
CA GLY A 508 3.42 14.90 17.03
C GLY A 508 3.85 15.97 16.01
N THR A 509 3.31 15.96 14.78
CA THR A 509 3.53 17.08 13.83
C THR A 509 2.64 18.26 14.19
N ILE A 510 1.37 18.02 14.58
CA ILE A 510 0.43 19.08 15.00
C ILE A 510 0.89 19.72 16.31
N GLU A 511 1.28 18.93 17.30
CA GLU A 511 1.86 19.40 18.57
C GLU A 511 2.99 20.40 18.32
N ARG A 512 3.95 20.04 17.45
CA ARG A 512 5.08 20.91 17.09
C ARG A 512 4.69 22.14 16.29
N ILE A 513 3.61 22.10 15.49
CA ILE A 513 3.07 23.29 14.81
C ILE A 513 2.45 24.26 15.82
N VAL A 514 1.74 23.75 16.83
CA VAL A 514 1.17 24.56 17.92
C VAL A 514 2.29 25.21 18.75
N GLU A 515 3.35 24.48 19.09
CA GLU A 515 4.52 24.99 19.83
C GLU A 515 5.29 26.09 19.07
N CYS A 516 5.34 26.03 17.73
CA CYS A 516 6.01 27.05 16.91
C CYS A 516 5.19 28.36 16.80
N ALA A 517 3.92 28.37 17.20
CA ALA A 517 3.07 29.55 17.09
C ALA A 517 3.34 30.57 18.20
N LYS A 518 3.33 31.86 17.86
CA LYS A 518 3.68 32.94 18.80
C LYS A 518 2.79 32.92 20.05
N GLY A 519 3.41 32.69 21.20
CA GLY A 519 2.76 32.72 22.51
C GLY A 519 2.02 31.44 22.89
N GLY A 520 2.18 30.34 22.14
CA GLY A 520 1.47 29.08 22.40
C GLY A 520 2.36 27.89 22.72
N SER A 521 2.11 27.25 23.85
CA SER A 521 2.58 25.89 24.16
C SER A 521 1.70 25.27 25.25
N GLY A 522 1.69 23.94 25.33
CA GLY A 522 1.04 23.18 26.40
C GLY A 522 -0.38 22.67 26.11
N ALA A 523 -0.85 21.77 26.98
CA ALA A 523 -1.99 20.89 26.74
C ALA A 523 -3.30 21.62 26.38
N ASN A 524 -3.62 22.75 27.00
CA ASN A 524 -4.86 23.48 26.72
C ASN A 524 -4.96 23.93 25.26
N LEU A 525 -3.87 24.44 24.69
CA LEU A 525 -3.83 24.95 23.32
C LEU A 525 -3.80 23.80 22.30
N LEU A 526 -3.17 22.67 22.64
CA LEU A 526 -3.20 21.46 21.81
C LEU A 526 -4.61 20.84 21.77
N SER A 527 -5.25 20.68 22.92
CA SER A 527 -6.64 20.18 23.00
C SER A 527 -7.63 21.11 22.29
N GLN A 528 -7.46 22.43 22.42
CA GLN A 528 -8.26 23.41 21.69
C GLN A 528 -8.03 23.32 20.18
N THR A 529 -6.78 23.15 19.74
CA THR A 529 -6.41 22.93 18.33
C THR A 529 -7.14 21.71 17.78
N TYR A 530 -7.11 20.56 18.50
CA TYR A 530 -7.81 19.35 18.07
C TYR A 530 -9.34 19.53 18.02
N ALA A 531 -9.97 20.16 19.02
CA ALA A 531 -11.41 20.42 19.01
C ALA A 531 -11.86 21.28 17.81
N ASN A 532 -11.04 22.26 17.43
CA ASN A 532 -11.25 23.13 16.26
C ASN A 532 -10.79 22.50 14.93
N SER A 533 -10.29 21.27 14.93
CA SER A 533 -9.78 20.59 13.73
C SER A 533 -10.81 19.64 13.12
N PHE A 534 -10.60 19.34 11.84
CA PHE A 534 -11.39 18.37 11.11
C PHE A 534 -10.52 17.51 10.21
N LEU A 535 -10.81 16.21 10.15
CA LEU A 535 -10.07 15.22 9.37
C LEU A 535 -10.95 14.60 8.28
N ILE A 536 -10.56 14.75 7.02
CA ILE A 536 -11.00 13.83 5.95
C ILE A 536 -10.00 12.66 5.93
N SER A 537 -10.46 11.50 6.37
CA SER A 537 -9.84 10.22 6.04
C SER A 537 -10.19 9.91 4.59
N ALA A 538 -9.21 10.06 3.72
CA ALA A 538 -9.34 10.00 2.27
C ALA A 538 -8.75 8.70 1.79
N ASP A 539 -9.63 7.72 1.58
CA ASP A 539 -9.32 6.34 1.24
C ASP A 539 -10.26 5.86 0.13
N VAL A 540 -9.78 5.00 -0.77
CA VAL A 540 -10.54 4.57 -1.95
C VAL A 540 -11.81 3.81 -1.60
N ILE A 541 -12.90 4.05 -2.34
CA ILE A 541 -14.23 3.50 -2.05
C ILE A 541 -14.66 2.49 -3.12
N HIS A 542 -15.44 1.48 -2.75
CA HIS A 542 -15.96 0.48 -3.70
C HIS A 542 -17.01 1.08 -4.65
N ALA A 543 -16.63 1.34 -5.90
CA ALA A 543 -17.58 1.60 -6.98
C ALA A 543 -18.48 0.38 -7.21
N VAL A 544 -19.72 0.60 -7.66
CA VAL A 544 -20.67 -0.48 -7.97
C VAL A 544 -20.17 -1.32 -9.13
N ASN A 545 -19.87 -2.59 -8.87
CA ASN A 545 -19.59 -3.58 -9.89
C ASN A 545 -20.92 -4.15 -10.44
N PRO A 546 -21.29 -3.89 -11.70
CA PRO A 546 -22.58 -4.31 -12.25
C PRO A 546 -22.75 -5.83 -12.37
N ASN A 547 -21.65 -6.59 -12.31
CA ASN A 547 -21.69 -8.06 -12.31
C ASN A 547 -22.03 -8.65 -10.93
N PHE A 548 -22.03 -7.83 -9.87
CA PHE A 548 -22.22 -8.26 -8.48
C PHE A 548 -23.19 -7.35 -7.71
N LEU A 549 -24.25 -6.84 -8.36
CA LEU A 549 -25.20 -5.88 -7.76
C LEU A 549 -25.77 -6.32 -6.40
N GLY A 550 -25.99 -7.62 -6.20
CA GLY A 550 -26.49 -8.17 -4.92
C GLY A 550 -25.56 -7.95 -3.72
N SER A 551 -24.27 -7.66 -3.95
CA SER A 551 -23.29 -7.34 -2.90
C SER A 551 -23.33 -5.89 -2.43
N TYR A 552 -24.01 -4.99 -3.15
CA TYR A 552 -24.11 -3.57 -2.82
C TYR A 552 -25.43 -3.23 -2.15
N LEU A 553 -25.44 -2.20 -1.31
CA LEU A 553 -26.63 -1.68 -0.67
C LEU A 553 -27.32 -0.66 -1.60
N GLU A 554 -28.63 -0.82 -1.81
CA GLU A 554 -29.43 0.11 -2.61
C GLU A 554 -29.39 1.53 -2.01
N GLY A 555 -29.31 2.55 -2.87
CA GLY A 555 -29.12 3.94 -2.47
C GLY A 555 -27.70 4.32 -2.02
N HIS A 556 -26.84 3.34 -1.67
CA HIS A 556 -25.50 3.54 -1.12
C HIS A 556 -24.43 2.97 -2.07
N ALA A 557 -24.63 3.25 -3.35
CA ALA A 557 -24.07 2.51 -4.47
C ALA A 557 -23.36 3.49 -5.45
N PRO A 558 -22.11 3.88 -5.16
CA PRO A 558 -21.42 4.94 -5.89
C PRO A 558 -20.98 4.51 -7.29
N ARG A 559 -20.93 5.49 -8.20
CA ARG A 559 -20.54 5.33 -9.60
C ARG A 559 -19.24 6.07 -9.89
N LEU A 560 -18.51 5.59 -10.90
CA LEU A 560 -17.33 6.26 -11.44
C LEU A 560 -17.75 7.54 -12.19
N ASN A 561 -16.84 8.52 -12.26
CA ASN A 561 -16.99 9.82 -12.93
C ASN A 561 -18.14 10.70 -12.39
N VAL A 562 -18.50 10.58 -11.11
CA VAL A 562 -19.64 11.31 -10.51
C VAL A 562 -19.22 12.25 -9.37
N GLY A 563 -18.25 11.89 -8.55
CA GLY A 563 -17.79 12.70 -7.42
C GLY A 563 -17.33 11.87 -6.22
N LEU A 564 -16.76 12.57 -5.22
CA LEU A 564 -16.23 11.97 -3.99
C LEU A 564 -17.34 11.22 -3.23
N VAL A 565 -17.01 10.11 -2.60
CA VAL A 565 -17.96 9.23 -1.91
C VAL A 565 -17.74 9.31 -0.41
N ILE A 566 -18.78 9.68 0.35
CA ILE A 566 -18.81 9.52 1.81
C ILE A 566 -18.98 8.03 2.13
N SER A 567 -18.14 7.50 3.03
CA SER A 567 -18.20 6.12 3.51
C SER A 567 -18.81 6.10 4.91
N ALA A 568 -19.95 5.43 5.07
CA ALA A 568 -20.62 5.26 6.35
C ALA A 568 -20.59 3.79 6.82
N ASP A 569 -20.35 3.58 8.11
CA ASP A 569 -20.46 2.27 8.77
C ASP A 569 -20.96 2.47 10.21
N SER A 570 -21.83 1.56 10.68
CA SER A 570 -22.44 1.64 12.01
C SER A 570 -21.62 0.97 13.12
N ASN A 571 -20.47 0.35 12.80
CA ASN A 571 -19.65 -0.44 13.70
C ASN A 571 -18.26 0.17 13.95
N GLY A 572 -18.02 1.40 13.49
CA GLY A 572 -16.76 2.12 13.68
C GLY A 572 -15.62 1.66 12.78
N HIS A 573 -15.90 0.97 11.67
CA HIS A 573 -14.90 0.75 10.61
C HIS A 573 -14.56 2.06 9.89
N MET A 574 -15.53 2.98 9.87
CA MET A 574 -15.44 4.36 9.38
C MET A 574 -15.73 5.30 10.56
N THR A 575 -15.16 6.50 10.56
CA THR A 575 -15.37 7.55 11.59
C THR A 575 -16.54 8.49 11.28
N THR A 576 -17.17 8.34 10.12
CA THR A 576 -18.26 9.20 9.61
C THR A 576 -19.49 9.20 10.52
N ASP A 577 -19.98 10.40 10.82
CA ASP A 577 -21.21 10.66 11.56
C ASP A 577 -22.09 11.73 10.86
N SER A 578 -23.20 12.13 11.48
CA SER A 578 -24.11 13.14 10.94
C SER A 578 -23.52 14.55 10.86
N VAL A 579 -22.67 14.94 11.81
CA VAL A 579 -22.04 16.28 11.86
C VAL A 579 -21.00 16.41 10.76
N SER A 580 -20.12 15.42 10.66
CA SER A 580 -19.07 15.34 9.66
C SER A 580 -19.62 15.20 8.24
N THR A 581 -20.72 14.45 8.05
CA THR A 581 -21.49 14.41 6.79
C THR A 581 -22.03 15.78 6.42
N ALA A 582 -22.59 16.53 7.38
CA ALA A 582 -23.12 17.88 7.14
C ALA A 582 -22.00 18.87 6.76
N VAL A 583 -20.86 18.85 7.47
CA VAL A 583 -19.68 19.67 7.15
C VAL A 583 -19.20 19.42 5.72
N LEU A 584 -18.98 18.16 5.32
CA LEU A 584 -18.48 17.87 3.97
C LEU A 584 -19.52 18.18 2.88
N THR A 585 -20.81 17.94 3.15
CA THR A 585 -21.90 18.34 2.22
C THR A 585 -21.90 19.84 2.00
N ARG A 586 -21.77 20.63 3.07
CA ARG A 586 -21.74 22.09 3.01
C ARG A 586 -20.51 22.63 2.26
N ILE A 587 -19.39 21.93 2.36
CA ILE A 587 -18.17 22.22 1.59
C ILE A 587 -18.35 21.90 0.10
N ALA A 588 -19.01 20.79 -0.21
CA ALA A 588 -19.32 20.40 -1.59
C ALA A 588 -20.26 21.41 -2.27
N GLU A 589 -21.29 21.91 -1.57
CA GLU A 589 -22.14 23.01 -2.04
C GLU A 589 -21.33 24.28 -2.38
N LYS A 590 -20.43 24.71 -1.49
CA LYS A 590 -19.58 25.90 -1.70
C LYS A 590 -18.55 25.73 -2.82
N SER A 591 -18.31 24.50 -3.26
CA SER A 591 -17.33 24.16 -4.31
C SER A 591 -17.97 23.59 -5.58
N ASP A 592 -19.28 23.75 -5.75
CA ASP A 592 -20.09 23.23 -6.88
C ASP A 592 -19.77 21.76 -7.21
N SER A 593 -19.54 20.97 -6.16
CA SER A 593 -19.07 19.60 -6.24
C SER A 593 -20.14 18.63 -5.80
N ARG A 594 -20.19 17.47 -6.46
CA ARG A 594 -21.14 16.41 -6.15
C ARG A 594 -20.52 15.39 -5.21
N LEU A 595 -21.29 14.99 -4.20
CA LEU A 595 -20.97 13.85 -3.34
C LEU A 595 -21.84 12.63 -3.69
N GLN A 596 -21.35 11.48 -3.28
CA GLN A 596 -22.05 10.19 -3.29
C GLN A 596 -21.99 9.57 -1.90
N LEU A 597 -22.72 8.49 -1.67
CA LEU A 597 -22.72 7.75 -0.41
C LEU A 597 -22.44 6.27 -0.66
N PHE A 598 -21.62 5.67 0.20
CA PHE A 598 -21.37 4.25 0.30
C PHE A 598 -21.62 3.78 1.73
N MET A 599 -22.23 2.59 1.85
CA MET A 599 -22.39 1.86 3.09
C MET A 599 -22.54 0.37 2.71
N ILE A 600 -21.92 -0.51 3.50
CA ILE A 600 -22.08 -1.95 3.29
C ILE A 600 -23.51 -2.42 3.58
N ARG A 601 -23.90 -3.55 3.01
CA ARG A 601 -25.11 -4.25 3.46
C ARG A 601 -24.91 -4.82 4.87
N ASN A 602 -25.98 -4.91 5.65
CA ASN A 602 -25.97 -5.47 7.01
C ASN A 602 -25.48 -6.94 7.09
N ASP A 603 -25.53 -7.68 5.99
CA ASP A 603 -25.09 -9.07 5.85
C ASP A 603 -23.69 -9.21 5.20
N SER A 604 -22.93 -8.11 5.12
CA SER A 604 -21.59 -8.04 4.53
C SER A 604 -20.51 -7.68 5.57
N ARG A 605 -19.26 -7.57 5.12
CA ARG A 605 -18.09 -7.15 5.91
C ARG A 605 -17.49 -5.87 5.32
N SER A 606 -17.09 -4.93 6.17
CA SER A 606 -16.32 -3.74 5.79
C SER A 606 -14.80 -3.99 5.85
N GLY A 607 -14.05 -3.22 5.06
CA GLY A 607 -12.65 -2.89 5.38
C GLY A 607 -12.58 -1.90 6.54
N GLY A 608 -11.39 -1.49 6.94
CA GLY A 608 -11.16 -0.31 7.78
C GLY A 608 -10.36 0.73 7.00
N THR A 609 -10.04 1.85 7.64
CA THR A 609 -9.22 2.94 7.08
C THR A 609 -8.34 3.55 8.18
N VAL A 610 -7.52 4.54 7.83
CA VAL A 610 -6.79 5.39 8.80
C VAL A 610 -7.70 6.27 9.67
N GLY A 611 -8.98 6.47 9.30
CA GLY A 611 -9.90 7.44 9.89
C GLY A 611 -10.14 7.25 11.39
N PRO A 612 -10.72 6.12 11.83
CA PRO A 612 -10.89 5.81 13.25
C PRO A 612 -9.58 5.82 14.04
N MET A 613 -8.46 5.47 13.41
CA MET A 613 -7.14 5.43 14.05
C MET A 613 -6.61 6.83 14.40
N LEU A 614 -6.71 7.76 13.45
CA LEU A 614 -6.26 9.15 13.62
C LEU A 614 -7.26 9.97 14.45
N SER A 615 -8.56 9.77 14.20
CA SER A 615 -9.66 10.37 14.97
C SER A 615 -9.52 10.06 16.46
N SER A 616 -9.38 8.78 16.83
CA SER A 616 -9.22 8.38 18.24
C SER A 616 -7.89 8.80 18.87
N ALA A 617 -6.81 8.91 18.09
CA ALA A 617 -5.50 9.35 18.60
C ALA A 617 -5.43 10.86 18.94
N MET A 618 -6.31 11.68 18.35
CA MET A 618 -6.29 13.14 18.50
C MET A 618 -7.58 13.71 19.11
N GLY A 619 -8.69 12.96 19.11
CA GLY A 619 -10.01 13.43 19.55
C GLY A 619 -10.66 14.42 18.57
N VAL A 620 -10.34 14.33 17.28
CA VAL A 620 -10.80 15.28 16.24
C VAL A 620 -12.10 14.82 15.60
N ARG A 621 -12.95 15.76 15.16
CA ARG A 621 -14.06 15.45 14.25
C ARG A 621 -13.51 14.96 12.92
N ALA A 622 -14.13 13.92 12.35
CA ALA A 622 -13.60 13.28 11.16
C ALA A 622 -14.69 12.67 10.28
N ILE A 623 -14.37 12.48 8.99
CA ILE A 623 -15.19 11.75 8.01
C ILE A 623 -14.30 10.79 7.21
N ASP A 624 -14.80 9.61 6.87
CA ASP A 624 -14.22 8.79 5.81
C ASP A 624 -14.89 9.15 4.49
N ALA A 625 -14.13 9.69 3.54
CA ALA A 625 -14.62 10.03 2.22
C ALA A 625 -13.51 10.01 1.16
N GLY A 626 -13.70 9.25 0.09
CA GLY A 626 -12.70 9.09 -0.95
C GLY A 626 -13.25 8.70 -2.31
N ILE A 627 -12.35 8.26 -3.19
CA ILE A 627 -12.58 8.24 -4.64
C ILE A 627 -12.98 6.81 -5.08
N PRO A 628 -14.02 6.64 -5.92
CA PRO A 628 -14.54 5.32 -6.21
C PRO A 628 -13.65 4.52 -7.17
N GLN A 629 -13.48 3.23 -6.91
CA GLN A 629 -12.82 2.28 -7.79
C GLN A 629 -13.49 0.89 -7.82
N LEU A 630 -13.29 0.18 -8.93
CA LEU A 630 -13.55 -1.24 -9.07
C LEU A 630 -12.26 -2.04 -8.77
N SER A 631 -12.43 -3.32 -8.41
CA SER A 631 -11.33 -4.28 -8.25
C SER A 631 -10.21 -3.82 -7.30
N MET A 632 -10.60 -3.25 -6.16
CA MET A 632 -9.74 -3.00 -5.00
C MET A 632 -8.92 -4.25 -4.65
N HIS A 633 -7.67 -4.06 -4.21
CA HIS A 633 -6.67 -5.13 -3.94
C HIS A 633 -6.32 -6.06 -5.14
N SER A 634 -6.75 -5.75 -6.36
CA SER A 634 -6.21 -6.37 -7.59
C SER A 634 -4.84 -5.79 -7.93
N ILE A 635 -3.95 -6.58 -8.53
CA ILE A 635 -2.70 -6.04 -9.11
C ILE A 635 -2.96 -4.96 -10.18
N ARG A 636 -4.15 -5.00 -10.80
CA ARG A 636 -4.64 -4.00 -11.74
C ARG A 636 -6.13 -3.73 -11.50
N ALA A 637 -6.43 -2.54 -11.00
CA ALA A 637 -7.74 -2.03 -10.64
C ALA A 637 -8.29 -1.07 -11.71
N THR A 638 -9.45 -0.45 -11.44
CA THR A 638 -10.08 0.52 -12.37
C THR A 638 -10.77 1.65 -11.60
N THR A 639 -10.56 2.89 -12.00
CA THR A 639 -11.34 4.07 -11.55
C THR A 639 -11.84 4.85 -12.78
N GLY A 640 -12.68 5.87 -12.59
CA GLY A 640 -13.11 6.75 -13.68
C GLY A 640 -11.99 7.69 -14.13
N ALA A 641 -12.03 8.12 -15.39
CA ALA A 641 -11.08 9.07 -15.94
C ALA A 641 -11.15 10.46 -15.27
N LEU A 642 -12.33 10.88 -14.81
CA LEU A 642 -12.56 12.18 -14.15
C LEU A 642 -12.34 12.12 -12.63
N ASP A 643 -12.47 10.94 -12.04
CA ASP A 643 -12.50 10.74 -10.59
C ASP A 643 -11.27 11.30 -9.82
N PRO A 644 -10.01 11.24 -10.33
CA PRO A 644 -8.89 11.92 -9.69
C PRO A 644 -9.12 13.44 -9.60
N GLY A 645 -9.56 14.09 -10.68
CA GLY A 645 -9.81 15.52 -10.73
C GLY A 645 -11.04 15.96 -9.92
N LEU A 646 -12.09 15.13 -9.88
CA LEU A 646 -13.25 15.34 -9.00
C LEU A 646 -12.86 15.29 -7.52
N GLY A 647 -11.95 14.38 -7.13
CA GLY A 647 -11.35 14.35 -5.80
C GLY A 647 -10.57 15.62 -5.48
N VAL A 648 -9.69 16.07 -6.41
CA VAL A 648 -8.95 17.33 -6.26
C VAL A 648 -9.87 18.53 -6.00
N ASN A 649 -10.99 18.62 -6.72
CA ASN A 649 -11.95 19.71 -6.57
C ASN A 649 -12.57 19.75 -5.16
N VAL A 650 -13.09 18.63 -4.66
CA VAL A 650 -13.69 18.55 -3.31
C VAL A 650 -12.64 18.81 -2.23
N PHE A 651 -11.46 18.19 -2.32
CA PHE A 651 -10.39 18.37 -1.34
C PHE A 651 -9.84 19.81 -1.31
N LYS A 652 -9.80 20.50 -2.46
CA LYS A 652 -9.46 21.93 -2.51
C LYS A 652 -10.60 22.77 -1.90
N GLY A 653 -11.85 22.42 -2.20
CA GLY A 653 -13.03 23.00 -1.59
C GLY A 653 -12.98 22.93 -0.06
N PHE A 654 -12.54 21.79 0.50
CA PHE A 654 -12.30 21.62 1.93
C PHE A 654 -11.24 22.60 2.46
N PHE A 655 -10.04 22.63 1.87
CA PHE A 655 -8.98 23.54 2.31
C PHE A 655 -9.36 25.03 2.21
N ASP A 656 -10.17 25.42 1.22
CA ASP A 656 -10.52 26.81 1.00
C ASP A 656 -11.74 27.27 1.82
N ASN A 657 -12.66 26.37 2.18
CA ASN A 657 -13.93 26.73 2.81
C ASN A 657 -14.09 26.25 4.26
N PHE A 658 -13.29 25.29 4.75
CA PHE A 658 -13.50 24.66 6.06
C PHE A 658 -13.67 25.67 7.20
N GLU A 659 -12.77 26.66 7.34
CA GLU A 659 -12.88 27.66 8.42
C GLU A 659 -14.19 28.47 8.37
N SER A 660 -14.73 28.72 7.17
CA SER A 660 -16.01 29.41 7.02
C SER A 660 -17.20 28.51 7.34
N VAL A 661 -17.09 27.21 7.05
CA VAL A 661 -18.14 26.20 7.26
C VAL A 661 -18.21 25.81 8.72
N ASP A 662 -17.07 25.66 9.40
CA ASP A 662 -17.03 25.25 10.80
C ASP A 662 -17.72 26.28 11.71
N LYS A 663 -17.62 27.56 11.37
CA LYS A 663 -18.35 28.68 12.01
C LYS A 663 -19.87 28.67 11.76
N GLU A 664 -20.39 27.78 10.93
CA GLU A 664 -21.83 27.55 10.74
C GLU A 664 -22.41 26.51 11.74
N PHE A 665 -21.57 25.90 12.61
CA PHE A 665 -21.94 24.91 13.62
C PHE A 665 -21.72 25.45 15.05
N GLU A 666 -22.58 25.04 15.99
CA GLU A 666 -22.54 25.37 17.43
C GLU A 666 -22.22 24.14 18.30
#